data_AF-A0A222PB90-F1
#
_entry.id   AF-A0A222PB90-F1
#
_cell.length_a   1.000
_cell.length_b   1.000
_cell.length_c   1.000
_cell.angle_alpha   90.00
_cell.angle_beta   90.00
_cell.angle_gamma   90.00
#
_symmetry.space_group_name_H-M   'P 1'
#
loop_
_entity.id
_entity.type
_entity.pdbx_description
1 polymer ?
#
loop_
_entity_poly.entity_id
_entity_poly.type
_entity_poly.pdbx_seq_one_letter_code
_entity_poly.pdbx_strand_id
1 'polypeptide(L)'
;MRNKRQHTYISLFSSAGVGCFGFKEENFKCVATNEIIERRLNIQKINNKCELETGYICGDIRNEETKEKIYNEIKKWCNVQKNYIDVVIATPPCQGMSVVNHKKSKDEINRNSLVNESVEIIKKIQPKFFIFENVSTFWKTGCIDKAKKIISIGEMITEELGKEYSLYKDVINFKNYGSNSSRTRTLVIGVLNKFSDEISPVELFPDYRKERTLREIIGNMPSLRWGEYDKNDFYHNFRIYPKHMREWIKEINEGESAFDNKEDLKKPHRIINGEIIINQSKNGDKYRRQIFDKVAPCIHTRNDQMASQNTIHPKEDRVFSIRELMKMMTIPDNFKWLNLELEELNNLTLEEKRKVSKKEEMNIRQSIGEAVPTEIFRQIARKISKFLEKNNLSGSEIKNISTTLKTKKDIKKFIEKNYEKYNFSILSKIIELSNSKREKHSAYYTNKFIIQEIFKQLPNFDNKEITILEPSVGIGNFIPFIFKKYENISKVNLKLIDIDKNILEILKLLISKIEIPENFNIEFINKDFLDYSETEKVDLVVGNPPFTKLSGNYLKEKIKKNHNKETKNLAELILEKAMKIADNISLIMPKNILNTPEYEKTREILSKKKVESIIDFGEKGFKDVLIETVNLAINMKLPPKKTEIISITRKEQVIQNQNYIFDQKLPYWIIYRNFDFDKIYGKMIFGVFEVFRDRQITNSNSHIGKLSDNDIRVIKSRNISNDGEIENIENYDAYINKNDLQNFQVKKYLNDEKVYLTPNMTYNPRLMKKEKGYIVNGSVAILIPKYQFELTEAQKRYISSDEFRAFYKIARNYQTRSLNIDKTSCYWFGINTEI
;
A
#
# COMPACT_ATOMS: atom_id res chain seq x y z
N MET A 1 -30.87 -6.48 23.33
CA MET A 1 -30.14 -6.11 22.10
C MET A 1 -29.23 -4.92 22.42
N ARG A 2 -27.90 -5.04 22.32
CA ARG A 2 -27.01 -3.87 22.47
C ARG A 2 -27.30 -2.93 21.29
N ASN A 3 -27.66 -1.67 21.53
CA ASN A 3 -27.83 -0.65 20.49
C ASN A 3 -26.57 -0.63 19.61
N LYS A 4 -26.70 -0.99 18.33
CA LYS A 4 -25.61 -0.99 17.37
C LYS A 4 -25.19 0.47 17.16
N ARG A 5 -23.94 0.81 17.47
CA ARG A 5 -23.40 2.17 17.26
C ARG A 5 -23.50 2.52 15.77
N GLN A 6 -24.12 3.65 15.46
CA GLN A 6 -24.16 4.18 14.10
C GLN A 6 -22.77 4.63 13.64
N HIS A 7 -22.49 4.45 12.34
CA HIS A 7 -21.22 4.85 11.74
C HIS A 7 -21.18 6.35 11.49
N THR A 8 -20.01 6.96 11.66
CA THR A 8 -19.89 8.43 11.67
C THR A 8 -18.84 8.93 10.70
N TYR A 9 -19.07 10.12 10.14
CA TYR A 9 -18.09 10.77 9.30
C TYR A 9 -18.05 12.29 9.46
N ILE A 10 -16.94 12.88 9.02
CA ILE A 10 -16.75 14.32 8.86
C ILE A 10 -16.41 14.61 7.40
N SER A 11 -16.89 15.74 6.88
CA SER A 11 -16.65 16.16 5.50
C SER A 11 -16.04 17.57 5.47
N LEU A 12 -14.80 17.67 5.04
CA LEU A 12 -14.05 18.93 4.90
C LEU A 12 -14.03 19.35 3.44
N PHE A 13 -14.12 20.66 3.17
CA PHE A 13 -14.25 21.21 1.81
C PHE A 13 -15.44 20.60 1.06
N SER A 14 -16.56 20.51 1.76
CA SER A 14 -17.67 19.61 1.43
C SER A 14 -18.54 20.04 0.24
N SER A 15 -18.35 21.25 -0.32
CA SER A 15 -19.14 21.80 -1.42
C SER A 15 -20.64 21.72 -1.12
N ALA A 16 -21.50 21.38 -2.09
CA ALA A 16 -22.93 21.16 -1.85
C ALA A 16 -23.26 19.80 -1.19
N GLY A 17 -22.24 18.99 -0.88
CA GLY A 17 -22.41 17.68 -0.26
C GLY A 17 -22.78 16.53 -1.21
N VAL A 18 -22.74 16.74 -2.54
CA VAL A 18 -23.11 15.74 -3.56
C VAL A 18 -22.34 14.43 -3.42
N GLY A 19 -21.00 14.48 -3.31
CA GLY A 19 -20.18 13.28 -3.20
C GLY A 19 -20.45 12.52 -1.91
N CYS A 20 -20.37 13.21 -0.77
CA CYS A 20 -20.58 12.60 0.54
C CYS A 20 -22.05 12.24 0.83
N PHE A 21 -22.99 12.59 -0.04
CA PHE A 21 -24.34 12.04 0.03
C PHE A 21 -24.34 10.50 -0.07
N GLY A 22 -23.34 9.91 -0.75
CA GLY A 22 -23.17 8.46 -0.79
C GLY A 22 -22.92 7.83 0.59
N PHE A 23 -22.31 8.56 1.54
CA PHE A 23 -22.20 8.10 2.93
C PHE A 23 -23.55 8.09 3.64
N LYS A 24 -24.43 9.06 3.31
CA LYS A 24 -25.79 9.09 3.83
C LYS A 24 -26.63 7.93 3.27
N GLU A 25 -26.50 7.59 1.99
CA GLU A 25 -27.16 6.41 1.39
C GLU A 25 -26.73 5.09 2.07
N GLU A 26 -25.51 5.03 2.57
CA GLU A 26 -24.97 3.89 3.33
C GLU A 26 -25.15 4.05 4.86
N ASN A 27 -26.10 4.89 5.29
CA ASN A 27 -26.52 5.09 6.69
C ASN A 27 -25.46 5.65 7.66
N PHE A 28 -24.43 6.34 7.16
CA PHE A 28 -23.51 7.07 8.04
C PHE A 28 -24.12 8.40 8.51
N LYS A 29 -23.79 8.77 9.75
CA LYS A 29 -24.13 10.06 10.35
C LYS A 29 -23.01 11.07 10.14
N CYS A 30 -23.34 12.22 9.53
CA CYS A 30 -22.40 13.32 9.40
C CYS A 30 -22.33 14.08 10.72
N VAL A 31 -21.19 13.98 11.41
CA VAL A 31 -20.96 14.68 12.69
C VAL A 31 -20.74 16.17 12.43
N ALA A 32 -19.85 16.48 11.50
CA ALA A 32 -19.54 17.85 11.12
C ALA A 32 -19.25 17.94 9.63
N THR A 33 -19.63 19.07 9.04
CA THR A 33 -19.34 19.41 7.65
C THR A 33 -18.81 20.83 7.58
N ASN A 34 -17.70 21.04 6.87
CA ASN A 34 -17.11 22.37 6.70
C ASN A 34 -17.11 22.77 5.22
N GLU A 35 -17.58 23.98 4.95
CA GLU A 35 -17.63 24.61 3.63
C GLU A 35 -17.57 26.13 3.81
N ILE A 36 -16.83 26.82 2.96
CA ILE A 36 -16.66 28.28 3.06
C ILE A 36 -17.82 29.04 2.39
N ILE A 37 -18.50 28.42 1.42
CA ILE A 37 -19.60 29.02 0.66
C ILE A 37 -20.96 28.63 1.25
N GLU A 38 -21.60 29.56 1.94
CA GLU A 38 -22.88 29.35 2.67
C GLU A 38 -24.01 28.78 1.78
N ARG A 39 -24.20 29.30 0.56
CA ARG A 39 -25.24 28.78 -0.36
C ARG A 39 -25.07 27.30 -0.74
N ARG A 40 -23.85 26.74 -0.60
CA ARG A 40 -23.61 25.31 -0.80
C ARG A 40 -23.90 24.53 0.47
N LEU A 41 -23.55 25.08 1.62
CA LEU A 41 -23.90 24.52 2.92
C LEU A 41 -25.43 24.44 3.10
N ASN A 42 -26.18 25.43 2.60
CA ASN A 42 -27.65 25.41 2.61
C ASN A 42 -28.25 24.23 1.83
N ILE A 43 -27.62 23.80 0.73
CA ILE A 43 -28.02 22.57 0.01
C ILE A 43 -27.82 21.35 0.91
N GLN A 44 -26.73 21.30 1.70
CA GLN A 44 -26.51 20.22 2.65
C GLN A 44 -27.57 20.18 3.75
N LYS A 45 -28.04 21.36 4.21
CA LYS A 45 -29.14 21.48 5.19
C LYS A 45 -30.46 20.95 4.64
N ILE A 46 -30.82 21.32 3.40
CA ILE A 46 -32.02 20.78 2.71
C ILE A 46 -31.98 19.25 2.66
N ASN A 47 -30.79 18.68 2.47
CA ASN A 47 -30.60 17.23 2.46
C ASN A 47 -30.46 16.61 3.85
N ASN A 48 -30.66 17.34 4.96
CA ASN A 48 -30.48 16.86 6.33
C ASN A 48 -29.18 16.05 6.50
N LYS A 49 -28.06 16.61 6.04
CA LYS A 49 -26.77 15.91 6.03
C LYS A 49 -26.24 15.68 7.44
N CYS A 50 -26.15 16.74 8.24
CA CYS A 50 -25.79 16.68 9.65
C CYS A 50 -27.05 16.51 10.51
N GLU A 51 -26.90 15.75 11.60
CA GLU A 51 -27.98 15.53 12.55
C GLU A 51 -28.21 16.74 13.45
N LEU A 52 -27.14 17.44 13.83
CA LEU A 52 -27.18 18.66 14.62
C LEU A 52 -26.92 19.87 13.73
N GLU A 53 -27.70 20.94 13.93
CA GLU A 53 -27.55 22.19 13.18
C GLU A 53 -26.15 22.80 13.38
N THR A 54 -25.57 22.62 14.58
CA THR A 54 -24.22 23.05 14.91
C THR A 54 -23.12 22.27 14.15
N GLY A 55 -23.47 21.17 13.48
CA GLY A 55 -22.58 20.43 12.60
C GLY A 55 -22.37 21.07 11.22
N TYR A 56 -23.19 22.04 10.82
CA TYR A 56 -23.01 22.81 9.58
C TYR A 56 -22.10 24.01 9.81
N ILE A 57 -20.80 23.85 9.54
CA ILE A 57 -19.78 24.84 9.89
C ILE A 57 -19.37 25.64 8.65
N CYS A 58 -19.97 26.82 8.50
CA CYS A 58 -19.58 27.80 7.48
C CYS A 58 -18.34 28.56 7.93
N GLY A 59 -17.22 28.42 7.23
CA GLY A 59 -16.00 29.15 7.59
C GLY A 59 -14.74 28.64 6.92
N ASP A 60 -13.72 29.50 6.89
CA ASP A 60 -12.38 29.13 6.45
C ASP A 60 -11.73 28.20 7.48
N ILE A 61 -11.35 27.00 7.04
CA ILE A 61 -10.77 25.96 7.88
C ILE A 61 -9.38 26.32 8.43
N ARG A 62 -8.71 27.33 7.86
CA ARG A 62 -7.44 27.87 8.37
C ARG A 62 -7.62 28.59 9.70
N ASN A 63 -8.83 29.09 9.99
CA ASN A 63 -9.11 29.81 11.22
C ASN A 63 -9.30 28.82 12.37
N GLU A 64 -8.59 29.04 13.48
CA GLU A 64 -8.71 28.21 14.68
C GLU A 64 -10.15 28.17 15.23
N GLU A 65 -10.91 29.27 15.14
CA GLU A 65 -12.32 29.29 15.52
C GLU A 65 -13.15 28.25 14.74
N THR A 66 -12.90 28.11 13.44
CA THR A 66 -13.57 27.13 12.57
C THR A 66 -13.19 25.71 12.99
N LYS A 67 -11.91 25.45 13.29
CA LYS A 67 -11.44 24.14 13.77
C LYS A 67 -12.03 23.82 15.14
N GLU A 68 -12.09 24.78 16.05
CA GLU A 68 -12.69 24.60 17.37
C GLU A 68 -14.20 24.31 17.28
N LYS A 69 -14.94 24.91 16.34
CA LYS A 69 -16.33 24.49 16.05
C LYS A 69 -16.40 23.02 15.65
N ILE A 70 -15.49 22.55 14.78
CA ILE A 70 -15.42 21.12 14.38
C ILE A 70 -15.13 20.24 15.60
N TYR A 71 -14.13 20.59 16.41
CA TYR A 71 -13.75 19.80 17.59
C TYR A 71 -14.83 19.79 18.67
N ASN A 72 -15.50 20.92 18.90
CA ASN A 72 -16.59 21.01 19.86
C ASN A 72 -17.79 20.19 19.42
N GLU A 73 -18.09 20.15 18.12
CA GLU A 73 -19.11 19.27 17.60
C GLU A 73 -18.74 17.80 17.83
N ILE A 74 -17.50 17.37 17.51
CA ILE A 74 -17.04 16.00 17.78
C ILE A 74 -17.18 15.64 19.26
N LYS A 75 -16.84 16.55 20.18
CA LYS A 75 -16.96 16.33 21.64
C LYS A 75 -18.39 16.00 22.06
N LYS A 76 -19.41 16.63 21.47
CA LYS A 76 -20.83 16.34 21.81
C LYS A 76 -21.23 14.90 21.53
N TRP A 77 -20.56 14.26 20.57
CA TRP A 77 -20.80 12.87 20.23
C TRP A 77 -19.94 11.89 21.05
N CYS A 78 -19.01 12.39 21.89
CA CYS A 78 -18.03 11.58 22.62
C CYS A 78 -18.40 11.40 24.11
N ASN A 79 -18.68 10.16 24.52
CA ASN A 79 -18.50 9.74 25.92
C ASN A 79 -17.09 9.14 26.09
N VAL A 80 -16.14 9.95 26.59
CA VAL A 80 -14.85 9.62 27.25
C VAL A 80 -13.84 8.67 26.55
N GLN A 81 -14.12 8.03 25.40
CA GLN A 81 -13.14 7.21 24.67
C GLN A 81 -12.56 7.90 23.43
N LYS A 82 -11.23 7.81 23.24
CA LYS A 82 -10.55 8.19 21.99
C LYS A 82 -11.06 7.35 20.82
N ASN A 83 -11.34 7.99 19.68
CA ASN A 83 -11.76 7.43 18.36
C ASN A 83 -13.28 7.24 18.15
N TYR A 84 -14.04 8.35 18.20
CA TYR A 84 -15.45 8.36 17.83
C TYR A 84 -15.72 8.50 16.31
N ILE A 85 -14.82 9.13 15.55
CA ILE A 85 -15.04 9.35 14.11
C ILE A 85 -14.55 8.14 13.33
N ASP A 86 -15.45 7.50 12.57
CA ASP A 86 -15.06 6.39 11.71
C ASP A 86 -14.32 6.90 10.48
N VAL A 87 -14.81 7.97 9.83
CA VAL A 87 -14.27 8.46 8.55
C VAL A 87 -14.08 9.97 8.51
N VAL A 88 -12.95 10.45 7.99
CA VAL A 88 -12.80 11.84 7.53
C VAL A 88 -12.68 11.88 6.01
N ILE A 89 -13.52 12.65 5.36
CA ILE A 89 -13.48 12.91 3.91
C ILE A 89 -12.98 14.33 3.72
N ALA A 90 -12.00 14.51 2.84
CA ALA A 90 -11.48 15.84 2.52
C ALA A 90 -11.23 15.98 1.01
N THR A 91 -11.78 17.05 0.44
CA THR A 91 -11.61 17.43 -0.96
C THR A 91 -10.97 18.81 -1.07
N PRO A 92 -9.76 19.02 -0.51
CA PRO A 92 -9.13 20.34 -0.48
C PRO A 92 -8.94 20.87 -1.89
N PRO A 93 -9.20 22.16 -2.14
CA PRO A 93 -9.05 22.71 -3.47
C PRO A 93 -7.57 22.69 -3.88
N CYS A 94 -7.27 22.04 -5.01
CA CYS A 94 -5.93 22.04 -5.59
C CYS A 94 -6.01 22.63 -7.00
N GLN A 95 -5.11 23.56 -7.31
CA GLN A 95 -4.89 23.98 -8.68
C GLN A 95 -3.73 23.15 -9.22
N GLY A 96 -4.07 22.19 -10.10
CA GLY A 96 -3.10 21.31 -10.73
C GLY A 96 -1.99 22.13 -11.40
N MET A 97 -0.75 21.66 -11.28
CA MET A 97 0.40 22.24 -11.97
C MET A 97 0.15 22.10 -13.47
N SER A 98 -0.14 23.20 -14.17
CA SER A 98 -0.16 23.16 -15.63
C SER A 98 1.23 22.78 -16.13
N VAL A 99 1.30 21.79 -17.03
CA VAL A 99 2.54 21.27 -17.63
C VAL A 99 3.24 22.34 -18.51
N VAL A 100 2.71 23.57 -18.57
CA VAL A 100 3.07 24.58 -19.60
C VAL A 100 3.51 25.94 -19.04
N ASN A 101 3.46 26.23 -17.73
CA ASN A 101 3.94 27.53 -17.23
C ASN A 101 4.86 27.42 -15.99
N HIS A 102 6.16 27.66 -16.22
CA HIS A 102 7.22 27.75 -15.21
C HIS A 102 7.22 29.03 -14.35
N LYS A 103 6.14 29.82 -14.34
CA LYS A 103 6.02 31.02 -13.48
C LYS A 103 4.87 30.85 -12.48
N LYS A 104 5.25 30.45 -11.26
CA LYS A 104 4.38 30.17 -10.13
C LYS A 104 3.92 31.47 -9.48
N SER A 105 2.62 31.63 -9.24
CA SER A 105 2.15 32.66 -8.30
C SER A 105 2.25 32.11 -6.87
N LYS A 106 2.57 32.97 -5.88
CA LYS A 106 2.55 32.58 -4.46
C LYS A 106 1.17 32.06 -4.02
N ASP A 107 0.11 32.56 -4.66
CA ASP A 107 -1.28 32.24 -4.34
C ASP A 107 -1.67 30.81 -4.68
N GLU A 108 -1.17 30.25 -5.79
CA GLU A 108 -1.42 28.85 -6.16
C GLU A 108 -0.81 27.86 -5.15
N ILE A 109 0.42 28.13 -4.70
CA ILE A 109 1.11 27.30 -3.70
C ILE A 109 0.39 27.41 -2.35
N ASN A 110 -0.03 28.61 -1.95
CA ASN A 110 -0.82 28.82 -0.73
C ASN A 110 -2.14 28.04 -0.77
N ARG A 111 -2.85 28.06 -1.91
CA ARG A 111 -4.09 27.29 -2.09
C ARG A 111 -3.85 25.79 -1.98
N ASN A 112 -2.79 25.28 -2.62
CA ASN A 112 -2.41 23.86 -2.51
C ASN A 112 -2.04 23.43 -1.09
N SER A 113 -1.68 24.39 -0.21
CA SER A 113 -1.32 24.12 1.19
C SER A 113 -2.54 23.92 2.10
N LEU A 114 -3.78 24.12 1.62
CA LEU A 114 -5.01 23.84 2.39
C LEU A 114 -5.18 22.37 2.78
N VAL A 115 -4.47 21.45 2.12
CA VAL A 115 -4.39 20.04 2.53
C VAL A 115 -3.78 19.89 3.94
N ASN A 116 -2.89 20.80 4.36
CA ASN A 116 -2.28 20.77 5.69
C ASN A 116 -3.34 20.85 6.80
N GLU A 117 -4.41 21.64 6.58
CA GLU A 117 -5.49 21.80 7.56
C GLU A 117 -6.27 20.49 7.74
N SER A 118 -6.48 19.74 6.65
CA SER A 118 -7.08 18.41 6.74
C SER A 118 -6.18 17.41 7.43
N VAL A 119 -4.88 17.43 7.12
CA VAL A 119 -3.89 16.55 7.75
C VAL A 119 -3.80 16.82 9.25
N GLU A 120 -3.81 18.07 9.68
CA GLU A 120 -3.84 18.46 11.09
C GLU A 120 -5.08 17.94 11.82
N ILE A 121 -6.26 18.11 11.21
CA ILE A 121 -7.51 17.61 11.75
C ILE A 121 -7.50 16.08 11.86
N ILE A 122 -7.03 15.37 10.84
CA ILE A 122 -6.89 13.90 10.85
C ILE A 122 -5.91 13.48 11.95
N LYS A 123 -4.76 14.15 12.09
CA LYS A 123 -3.75 13.84 13.11
C LYS A 123 -4.28 14.03 14.53
N LYS A 124 -5.10 15.07 14.77
CA LYS A 124 -5.70 15.37 16.08
C LYS A 124 -6.86 14.42 16.43
N ILE A 125 -7.72 14.10 15.46
CA ILE A 125 -8.92 13.26 15.69
C ILE A 125 -8.60 11.76 15.64
N GLN A 126 -7.60 11.37 14.84
CA GLN A 126 -7.25 9.99 14.53
C GLN A 126 -8.45 9.12 14.10
N PRO A 127 -9.19 9.48 13.02
CA PRO A 127 -10.30 8.68 12.52
C PRO A 127 -9.82 7.28 12.12
N LYS A 128 -10.72 6.28 12.10
CA LYS A 128 -10.36 4.92 11.65
C LYS A 128 -9.90 4.92 10.19
N PHE A 129 -10.57 5.73 9.37
CA PHE A 129 -10.30 5.91 7.95
C PHE A 129 -10.23 7.38 7.57
N PHE A 130 -9.43 7.70 6.56
CA PHE A 130 -9.57 8.98 5.87
C PHE A 130 -9.54 8.80 4.37
N ILE A 131 -10.16 9.73 3.65
CA ILE A 131 -10.27 9.74 2.20
C ILE A 131 -9.91 11.14 1.71
N PHE A 132 -8.87 11.24 0.87
CA PHE A 132 -8.63 12.41 0.04
C PHE A 132 -9.03 12.11 -1.41
N GLU A 133 -9.80 13.01 -2.00
CA GLU A 133 -10.03 13.04 -3.45
C GLU A 133 -9.52 14.35 -4.02
N ASN A 134 -8.84 14.27 -5.17
CA ASN A 134 -8.33 15.47 -5.84
C ASN A 134 -7.93 15.23 -7.31
N VAL A 135 -7.50 16.28 -8.01
CA VAL A 135 -7.00 16.24 -9.40
C VAL A 135 -5.85 15.24 -9.58
N SER A 136 -5.66 14.71 -10.79
CA SER A 136 -4.69 13.64 -11.08
C SER A 136 -3.22 13.95 -10.75
N THR A 137 -2.84 15.23 -10.73
CA THR A 137 -1.48 15.67 -10.38
C THR A 137 -1.25 15.84 -8.87
N PHE A 138 -2.30 15.74 -8.05
CA PHE A 138 -2.31 16.12 -6.64
C PHE A 138 -1.12 15.60 -5.84
N TRP A 139 -0.80 14.31 -5.98
CA TRP A 139 0.27 13.69 -5.20
C TRP A 139 1.65 14.31 -5.45
N LYS A 140 1.89 14.80 -6.67
CA LYS A 140 3.16 15.41 -7.09
C LYS A 140 3.13 16.95 -6.99
N THR A 141 1.97 17.54 -6.73
CA THR A 141 1.82 19.00 -6.62
C THR A 141 2.59 19.51 -5.41
N GLY A 142 3.32 20.61 -5.56
CA GLY A 142 4.03 21.26 -4.46
C GLY A 142 3.09 22.02 -3.51
N CYS A 143 3.33 21.87 -2.21
CA CYS A 143 2.72 22.66 -1.13
C CYS A 143 3.80 23.21 -0.19
N ILE A 144 3.42 24.15 0.66
CA ILE A 144 4.27 24.65 1.75
C ILE A 144 3.97 23.81 2.99
N ASP A 145 4.97 23.17 3.56
CA ASP A 145 4.83 22.46 4.84
C ASP A 145 4.81 23.44 6.04
N LYS A 146 4.67 22.89 7.25
CA LYS A 146 4.70 23.70 8.49
C LYS A 146 6.04 24.41 8.72
N ALA A 147 7.13 23.90 8.14
CA ALA A 147 8.48 24.47 8.21
C ALA A 147 8.77 25.50 7.09
N LYS A 148 7.74 25.90 6.32
CA LYS A 148 7.84 26.83 5.18
C LYS A 148 8.68 26.31 4.01
N LYS A 149 8.92 25.00 3.93
CA LYS A 149 9.61 24.35 2.82
C LYS A 149 8.60 23.92 1.75
N ILE A 150 9.02 24.00 0.50
CA ILE A 150 8.24 23.44 -0.61
C ILE A 150 8.55 21.95 -0.73
N ILE A 151 7.55 21.12 -0.47
CA ILE A 151 7.58 19.67 -0.67
C ILE A 151 6.36 19.25 -1.49
N SER A 152 6.35 18.04 -2.02
CA SER A 152 5.13 17.52 -2.66
C SER A 152 4.06 17.21 -1.60
N ILE A 153 2.79 17.36 -1.96
CA ILE A 153 1.67 16.99 -1.08
C ILE A 153 1.78 15.52 -0.67
N GLY A 154 2.22 14.65 -1.56
CA GLY A 154 2.46 13.24 -1.27
C GLY A 154 3.50 13.01 -0.16
N GLU A 155 4.65 13.69 -0.26
CA GLU A 155 5.68 13.66 0.80
C GLU A 155 5.11 14.15 2.12
N MET A 156 4.41 15.30 2.11
CA MET A 156 3.80 15.86 3.32
C MET A 156 2.82 14.89 4.00
N ILE A 157 1.91 14.29 3.23
CA ILE A 157 0.94 13.32 3.77
C ILE A 157 1.66 12.09 4.35
N THR A 158 2.68 11.59 3.65
CA THR A 158 3.45 10.43 4.11
C THR A 158 4.25 10.73 5.38
N GLU A 159 4.88 11.90 5.48
CA GLU A 159 5.63 12.33 6.67
C GLU A 159 4.73 12.55 7.88
N GLU A 160 3.58 13.20 7.69
CA GLU A 160 2.68 13.61 8.77
C GLU A 160 1.73 12.51 9.24
N LEU A 161 1.29 11.61 8.35
CA LEU A 161 0.28 10.58 8.65
C LEU A 161 0.78 9.14 8.48
N GLY A 162 1.87 8.89 7.74
CA GLY A 162 2.34 7.54 7.42
C GLY A 162 2.87 6.75 8.63
N LYS A 163 3.11 7.40 9.78
CA LYS A 163 3.48 6.71 11.02
C LYS A 163 2.27 6.07 11.70
N GLU A 164 1.11 6.71 11.63
CA GLU A 164 -0.13 6.29 12.27
C GLU A 164 -1.07 5.55 11.31
N TYR A 165 -0.92 5.74 10.00
CA TYR A 165 -1.81 5.20 8.96
C TYR A 165 -1.06 4.38 7.91
N SER A 166 -1.71 3.29 7.48
CA SER A 166 -1.39 2.59 6.24
C SER A 166 -2.07 3.33 5.09
N LEU A 167 -1.30 3.69 4.08
CA LEU A 167 -1.74 4.55 2.97
C LEU A 167 -1.79 3.76 1.66
N TYR A 168 -2.85 3.98 0.89
CA TYR A 168 -2.90 3.63 -0.53
C TYR A 168 -3.39 4.81 -1.35
N LYS A 169 -2.78 5.00 -2.51
CA LYS A 169 -3.16 6.02 -3.47
C LYS A 169 -3.25 5.41 -4.85
N ASP A 170 -4.13 5.94 -5.67
CA ASP A 170 -4.11 5.68 -7.10
C ASP A 170 -4.70 6.84 -7.91
N VAL A 171 -4.33 6.91 -9.19
CA VAL A 171 -4.91 7.85 -10.15
C VAL A 171 -5.88 7.07 -11.03
N ILE A 172 -7.17 7.20 -10.74
CA ILE A 172 -8.24 6.45 -11.41
C ILE A 172 -9.15 7.37 -12.22
N ASN A 173 -9.73 6.84 -13.29
CA ASN A 173 -10.78 7.53 -14.03
C ASN A 173 -12.15 7.03 -13.55
N PHE A 174 -12.94 7.89 -12.91
CA PHE A 174 -14.20 7.49 -12.30
C PHE A 174 -15.22 6.88 -13.27
N LYS A 175 -15.08 7.08 -14.59
CA LYS A 175 -15.90 6.36 -15.59
C LYS A 175 -15.78 4.85 -15.49
N ASN A 176 -14.64 4.37 -15.02
CA ASN A 176 -14.32 2.95 -14.85
C ASN A 176 -14.67 2.44 -13.44
N TYR A 177 -15.35 3.25 -12.63
CA TYR A 177 -15.67 2.96 -11.23
C TYR A 177 -17.11 3.35 -10.90
N GLY A 178 -17.99 3.33 -11.90
CA GLY A 178 -19.42 3.57 -11.76
C GLY A 178 -19.89 5.00 -12.04
N SER A 179 -18.99 5.98 -12.26
CA SER A 179 -19.41 7.29 -12.77
C SER A 179 -19.79 7.20 -14.25
N ASN A 180 -20.73 8.03 -14.68
CA ASN A 180 -21.17 8.10 -16.07
C ASN A 180 -20.43 9.17 -16.89
N SER A 181 -19.38 9.78 -16.32
CA SER A 181 -18.55 10.80 -16.97
C SER A 181 -17.06 10.51 -16.77
N SER A 182 -16.26 10.89 -17.76
CA SER A 182 -14.80 10.77 -17.69
C SER A 182 -14.22 11.81 -16.73
N ARG A 183 -13.62 11.35 -15.63
CA ARG A 183 -13.04 12.21 -14.60
C ARG A 183 -11.86 11.51 -13.93
N THR A 184 -10.65 11.87 -14.35
CA THR A 184 -9.41 11.33 -13.76
C THR A 184 -9.06 12.07 -12.47
N ARG A 185 -8.91 11.33 -11.37
CA ARG A 185 -8.68 11.85 -10.03
C ARG A 185 -7.68 10.99 -9.26
N THR A 186 -6.91 11.64 -8.39
CA THR A 186 -6.15 10.94 -7.36
C THR A 186 -7.08 10.67 -6.18
N LEU A 187 -7.21 9.40 -5.80
CA LEU A 187 -7.85 8.97 -4.57
C LEU A 187 -6.75 8.50 -3.61
N VAL A 188 -6.80 8.95 -2.36
CA VAL A 188 -5.91 8.49 -1.28
C VAL A 188 -6.78 8.00 -0.14
N ILE A 189 -6.59 6.76 0.29
CA ILE A 189 -7.27 6.19 1.46
C ILE A 189 -6.22 5.84 2.50
N GLY A 190 -6.46 6.28 3.73
CA GLY A 190 -5.69 5.90 4.90
C GLY A 190 -6.49 5.01 5.84
N VAL A 191 -5.87 3.95 6.34
CA VAL A 191 -6.41 3.08 7.40
C VAL A 191 -5.52 3.22 8.62
N LEU A 192 -6.10 3.54 9.78
CA LEU A 192 -5.33 3.65 11.03
C LEU A 192 -4.63 2.32 11.32
N ASN A 193 -3.32 2.36 11.62
CA ASN A 193 -2.46 1.17 11.70
C ASN A 193 -2.98 0.08 12.66
N LYS A 194 -3.78 0.47 13.67
CA LYS A 194 -4.49 -0.46 14.55
C LYS A 194 -5.37 -1.48 13.80
N PHE A 195 -5.90 -1.13 12.63
CA PHE A 195 -6.79 -1.96 11.82
C PHE A 195 -6.10 -2.57 10.58
N SER A 196 -4.81 -2.29 10.36
CA SER A 196 -4.07 -2.68 9.14
C SER A 196 -3.92 -4.20 8.95
N ASP A 197 -4.03 -4.98 10.03
CA ASP A 197 -4.03 -6.45 9.96
C ASP A 197 -5.41 -7.01 9.51
N GLU A 198 -6.48 -6.23 9.64
CA GLU A 198 -7.87 -6.66 9.39
C GLU A 198 -8.42 -6.12 8.07
N ILE A 199 -8.07 -4.88 7.72
CA ILE A 199 -8.48 -4.22 6.48
C ILE A 199 -7.34 -3.42 5.88
N SER A 200 -7.21 -3.52 4.57
CA SER A 200 -6.26 -2.75 3.80
C SER A 200 -6.93 -1.57 3.10
N PRO A 201 -6.25 -0.40 2.95
CA PRO A 201 -6.80 0.73 2.21
C PRO A 201 -7.17 0.40 0.76
N VAL A 202 -6.48 -0.54 0.11
CA VAL A 202 -6.76 -0.94 -1.28
C VAL A 202 -8.13 -1.62 -1.43
N GLU A 203 -8.58 -2.35 -0.41
CA GLU A 203 -9.88 -3.03 -0.43
C GLU A 203 -11.03 -2.02 -0.41
N LEU A 204 -10.78 -0.82 0.12
CA LEU A 204 -11.75 0.27 0.21
C LEU A 204 -11.90 1.06 -1.09
N PHE A 205 -11.01 0.89 -2.07
CA PHE A 205 -11.14 1.58 -3.36
C PHE A 205 -12.42 1.13 -4.09
N PRO A 206 -13.09 2.02 -4.85
CA PRO A 206 -14.23 1.66 -5.69
C PRO A 206 -13.91 0.48 -6.62
N ASP A 207 -14.90 -0.35 -6.95
CA ASP A 207 -14.71 -1.53 -7.80
C ASP A 207 -14.75 -1.15 -9.28
N TYR A 208 -13.91 -1.80 -10.09
CA TYR A 208 -13.89 -1.55 -11.53
C TYR A 208 -15.22 -1.94 -12.17
N ARG A 209 -15.73 -1.05 -13.02
CA ARG A 209 -16.92 -1.27 -13.85
C ARG A 209 -16.64 -0.77 -15.24
N LYS A 210 -17.13 -1.49 -16.24
CA LYS A 210 -17.10 -1.04 -17.63
C LYS A 210 -17.83 0.31 -17.75
N GLU A 211 -17.23 1.23 -18.49
CA GLU A 211 -17.86 2.53 -18.75
C GLU A 211 -19.17 2.41 -19.54
N ARG A 212 -20.06 3.38 -19.33
CA ARG A 212 -21.30 3.52 -20.09
C ARG A 212 -21.19 4.67 -21.09
N THR A 213 -21.83 4.51 -22.24
CA THR A 213 -21.96 5.52 -23.29
C THR A 213 -23.00 6.58 -22.94
N LEU A 214 -22.87 7.78 -23.48
CA LEU A 214 -23.84 8.86 -23.28
C LEU A 214 -25.24 8.46 -23.75
N ARG A 215 -25.36 7.65 -24.81
CA ARG A 215 -26.62 7.07 -25.29
C ARG A 215 -27.32 6.25 -24.20
N GLU A 216 -26.60 5.39 -23.49
CA GLU A 216 -27.17 4.57 -22.41
C GLU A 216 -27.62 5.40 -21.19
N ILE A 217 -27.11 6.63 -21.04
CA ILE A 217 -27.39 7.49 -19.87
C ILE A 217 -28.53 8.47 -20.14
N ILE A 218 -28.52 9.14 -21.30
CA ILE A 218 -29.47 10.21 -21.62
C ILE A 218 -30.23 9.99 -22.92
N GLY A 219 -29.94 8.94 -23.70
CA GLY A 219 -30.50 8.75 -25.04
C GLY A 219 -32.02 8.57 -25.09
N ASN A 220 -32.63 8.14 -23.98
CA ASN A 220 -34.08 7.94 -23.87
C ASN A 220 -34.79 9.12 -23.16
N MET A 221 -34.09 10.21 -22.89
CA MET A 221 -34.71 11.39 -22.25
C MET A 221 -35.58 12.17 -23.27
N PRO A 222 -36.67 12.82 -22.81
CA PRO A 222 -37.49 13.68 -23.65
C PRO A 222 -36.65 14.77 -24.35
N SER A 223 -37.05 15.15 -25.57
CA SER A 223 -36.38 16.26 -26.25
C SER A 223 -36.84 17.60 -25.69
N LEU A 224 -35.94 18.58 -25.60
CA LEU A 224 -36.27 19.92 -25.12
C LEU A 224 -36.25 20.95 -26.25
N ARG A 225 -37.35 21.67 -26.42
CA ARG A 225 -37.40 22.87 -27.25
C ARG A 225 -36.69 24.04 -26.58
N TRP A 226 -36.48 25.09 -27.34
CA TRP A 226 -35.73 26.26 -26.90
C TRP A 226 -36.33 26.92 -25.65
N GLY A 227 -35.64 26.81 -24.51
CA GLY A 227 -36.10 27.35 -23.22
C GLY A 227 -37.26 26.58 -22.59
N GLU A 228 -37.51 25.34 -23.03
CA GLU A 228 -38.53 24.45 -22.46
C GLU A 228 -38.05 23.84 -21.14
N TYR A 229 -39.02 23.61 -20.26
CA TYR A 229 -38.89 22.75 -19.09
C TYR A 229 -39.67 21.47 -19.40
N ASP A 230 -39.10 20.31 -19.07
CA ASP A 230 -39.87 19.08 -19.11
C ASP A 230 -41.10 19.16 -18.19
N LYS A 231 -42.18 18.51 -18.61
CA LYS A 231 -43.46 18.51 -17.88
C LYS A 231 -43.37 17.78 -16.53
N ASN A 232 -42.53 16.76 -16.43
CA ASN A 232 -42.44 15.84 -15.30
C ASN A 232 -41.11 15.98 -14.55
N ASP A 233 -40.17 16.78 -15.03
CA ASP A 233 -38.89 17.00 -14.37
C ASP A 233 -38.39 18.43 -14.52
N PHE A 234 -38.60 19.24 -13.48
CA PHE A 234 -38.11 20.61 -13.39
C PHE A 234 -36.62 20.73 -13.70
N TYR A 235 -35.79 19.75 -13.31
CA TYR A 235 -34.35 19.80 -13.55
C TYR A 235 -33.98 19.39 -14.98
N HIS A 236 -34.89 18.83 -15.77
CA HIS A 236 -34.71 18.65 -17.19
C HIS A 236 -35.05 19.96 -17.94
N ASN A 237 -34.19 20.95 -17.70
CA ASN A 237 -34.13 22.24 -18.38
C ASN A 237 -32.68 22.65 -18.59
N PHE A 238 -32.41 23.59 -19.50
CA PHE A 238 -31.05 24.03 -19.83
C PHE A 238 -30.90 25.56 -19.84
N ARG A 239 -29.64 26.01 -19.71
CA ARG A 239 -29.31 27.43 -19.78
C ARG A 239 -29.50 27.95 -21.19
N ILE A 240 -30.41 28.91 -21.37
CA ILE A 240 -30.51 29.63 -22.63
C ILE A 240 -29.32 30.58 -22.82
N TYR A 241 -28.89 30.71 -24.07
CA TYR A 241 -27.85 31.63 -24.53
C TYR A 241 -28.44 32.51 -25.65
N PRO A 242 -27.79 33.60 -26.11
CA PRO A 242 -28.32 34.42 -27.20
C PRO A 242 -28.75 33.60 -28.42
N LYS A 243 -30.00 33.80 -28.89
CA LYS A 243 -30.66 32.93 -29.89
C LYS A 243 -29.86 32.81 -31.21
N HIS A 244 -29.14 33.85 -31.61
CA HIS A 244 -28.28 33.83 -32.81
C HIS A 244 -27.16 32.79 -32.72
N MET A 245 -26.66 32.47 -31.52
CA MET A 245 -25.58 31.48 -31.36
C MET A 245 -26.05 30.05 -31.65
N ARG A 246 -27.37 29.82 -31.77
CA ARG A 246 -27.90 28.52 -32.18
C ARG A 246 -27.46 28.16 -33.60
N GLU A 247 -27.42 29.15 -34.48
CA GLU A 247 -26.99 28.97 -35.87
C GLU A 247 -25.52 28.51 -35.95
N TRP A 248 -24.73 28.70 -34.89
CA TRP A 248 -23.35 28.19 -34.85
C TRP A 248 -23.28 26.67 -34.75
N ILE A 249 -24.27 26.03 -34.13
CA ILE A 249 -24.24 24.59 -33.82
C ILE A 249 -25.33 23.79 -34.53
N LYS A 250 -26.35 24.45 -35.06
CA LYS A 250 -27.52 23.82 -35.66
C LYS A 250 -27.20 22.83 -36.78
N GLU A 251 -26.21 23.13 -37.61
CA GLU A 251 -25.86 22.33 -38.79
C GLU A 251 -24.68 21.37 -38.57
N ILE A 252 -24.01 21.42 -37.40
CA ILE A 252 -22.86 20.55 -37.12
C ILE A 252 -23.36 19.20 -36.61
N ASN A 253 -22.66 18.12 -36.99
CA ASN A 253 -22.93 16.74 -36.59
C ASN A 253 -22.24 16.37 -35.28
N GLU A 254 -22.53 15.17 -34.76
CA GLU A 254 -21.82 14.60 -33.60
C GLU A 254 -20.30 14.65 -33.81
N GLY A 255 -19.58 15.22 -32.85
CA GLY A 255 -18.13 15.34 -32.93
C GLY A 255 -17.60 16.51 -33.76
N GLU A 256 -18.42 17.25 -34.50
CA GLU A 256 -17.99 18.45 -35.25
C GLU A 256 -17.98 19.70 -34.37
N SER A 257 -17.13 20.68 -34.71
CA SER A 257 -17.04 21.98 -34.02
C SER A 257 -17.70 23.08 -34.82
N ALA A 258 -18.34 24.03 -34.14
CA ALA A 258 -18.87 25.24 -34.76
C ALA A 258 -17.80 26.10 -35.46
N PHE A 259 -16.51 25.92 -35.13
CA PHE A 259 -15.41 26.59 -35.83
C PHE A 259 -15.17 26.02 -37.25
N ASP A 260 -15.66 24.81 -37.53
CA ASP A 260 -15.49 24.10 -38.80
C ASP A 260 -16.53 24.52 -39.86
N ASN A 261 -17.48 25.39 -39.49
CA ASN A 261 -18.46 25.94 -40.42
C ASN A 261 -17.79 26.69 -41.58
N LYS A 262 -18.34 26.58 -42.80
CA LYS A 262 -17.82 27.27 -43.99
C LYS A 262 -18.08 28.78 -43.95
N GLU A 263 -19.27 29.18 -43.48
CA GLU A 263 -19.69 30.58 -43.39
C GLU A 263 -19.22 31.21 -42.08
N ASP A 264 -18.58 32.38 -42.15
CA ASP A 264 -18.05 33.07 -40.96
C ASP A 264 -19.15 33.51 -39.98
N LEU A 265 -20.35 33.82 -40.48
CA LEU A 265 -21.54 34.12 -39.67
C LEU A 265 -22.01 32.93 -38.82
N LYS A 266 -21.67 31.70 -39.22
CA LYS A 266 -21.97 30.47 -38.49
C LYS A 266 -20.82 30.04 -37.57
N LYS A 267 -19.69 30.75 -37.56
CA LYS A 267 -18.61 30.50 -36.59
C LYS A 267 -18.89 31.25 -35.29
N PRO A 268 -18.40 30.77 -34.12
CA PRO A 268 -18.45 31.53 -32.88
C PRO A 268 -17.73 32.87 -33.04
N HIS A 269 -18.46 33.99 -32.97
CA HIS A 269 -17.93 35.33 -33.20
C HIS A 269 -18.47 36.38 -32.22
N ARG A 270 -17.90 37.58 -32.27
CA ARG A 270 -18.38 38.79 -31.62
C ARG A 270 -18.61 39.87 -32.68
N ILE A 271 -19.56 40.76 -32.44
CA ILE A 271 -19.76 41.94 -33.26
C ILE A 271 -19.16 43.13 -32.51
N ILE A 272 -18.11 43.74 -33.06
CA ILE A 272 -17.45 44.91 -32.49
C ILE A 272 -17.46 45.99 -33.58
N ASN A 273 -18.09 47.13 -33.30
CA ASN A 273 -18.25 48.24 -34.26
C ASN A 273 -18.89 47.84 -35.61
N GLY A 274 -19.81 46.86 -35.60
CA GLY A 274 -20.45 46.36 -36.81
C GLY A 274 -19.65 45.29 -37.57
N GLU A 275 -18.40 45.03 -37.17
CA GLU A 275 -17.55 44.01 -37.79
C GLU A 275 -17.59 42.67 -37.03
N ILE A 276 -17.51 41.58 -37.79
CA ILE A 276 -17.49 40.21 -37.26
C ILE A 276 -16.06 39.85 -36.88
N ILE A 277 -15.83 39.58 -35.60
CA ILE A 277 -14.56 39.10 -35.07
C ILE A 277 -14.74 37.66 -34.59
N ILE A 278 -14.19 36.70 -35.34
CA ILE A 278 -14.25 35.27 -35.00
C ILE A 278 -13.46 35.02 -33.70
N ASN A 279 -14.06 34.29 -32.77
CA ASN A 279 -13.40 33.91 -31.53
C ASN A 279 -12.21 32.98 -31.83
N GLN A 280 -11.14 33.09 -31.05
CA GLN A 280 -10.00 32.19 -31.21
C GLN A 280 -10.37 30.77 -30.77
N SER A 281 -10.14 29.79 -31.65
CA SER A 281 -10.25 28.36 -31.35
C SER A 281 -9.09 27.92 -30.45
N LYS A 282 -9.15 28.27 -29.16
CA LYS A 282 -8.23 27.78 -28.12
C LYS A 282 -8.89 26.63 -27.39
N ASN A 283 -8.30 25.43 -27.47
CA ASN A 283 -8.79 24.13 -26.99
C ASN A 283 -9.88 23.53 -27.91
N GLY A 284 -9.57 22.38 -28.55
CA GLY A 284 -10.38 21.77 -29.63
C GLY A 284 -11.77 21.27 -29.26
N ASP A 285 -12.13 21.31 -27.97
CA ASP A 285 -13.38 20.76 -27.42
C ASP A 285 -14.47 21.82 -27.19
N LYS A 286 -14.17 23.10 -27.41
CA LYS A 286 -15.16 24.17 -27.30
C LYS A 286 -16.08 24.16 -28.51
N TYR A 287 -17.35 24.50 -28.28
CA TYR A 287 -18.37 24.55 -29.33
C TYR A 287 -18.48 23.26 -30.18
N ARG A 288 -18.13 22.10 -29.61
CA ARG A 288 -18.18 20.80 -30.27
C ARG A 288 -19.37 19.98 -29.75
N ARG A 289 -20.15 19.38 -30.66
CA ARG A 289 -21.21 18.43 -30.28
C ARG A 289 -20.61 17.16 -29.71
N GLN A 290 -21.17 16.69 -28.61
CA GLN A 290 -20.78 15.40 -28.05
C GLN A 290 -21.25 14.24 -28.93
N ILE A 291 -20.69 13.05 -28.71
CA ILE A 291 -21.01 11.84 -29.47
C ILE A 291 -21.77 10.89 -28.54
N PHE A 292 -22.93 10.39 -28.98
CA PHE A 292 -23.78 9.52 -28.18
C PHE A 292 -23.08 8.21 -27.79
N ASP A 293 -22.34 7.62 -28.72
CA ASP A 293 -21.67 6.33 -28.54
C ASP A 293 -20.28 6.45 -27.88
N LYS A 294 -20.05 7.53 -27.13
CA LYS A 294 -18.86 7.75 -26.29
C LYS A 294 -19.27 8.04 -24.85
N VAL A 295 -18.33 7.84 -23.92
CA VAL A 295 -18.50 8.22 -22.51
C VAL A 295 -18.70 9.71 -22.39
N ALA A 296 -19.55 10.16 -21.46
CA ALA A 296 -19.74 11.59 -21.22
C ALA A 296 -18.42 12.28 -20.82
N PRO A 297 -18.21 13.54 -21.24
CA PRO A 297 -17.01 14.29 -20.93
C PRO A 297 -16.93 14.64 -19.43
N CYS A 298 -15.77 15.14 -18.98
CA CYS A 298 -15.64 15.68 -17.63
C CYS A 298 -16.59 16.87 -17.44
N ILE A 299 -17.37 16.86 -16.36
CA ILE A 299 -18.27 17.97 -16.04
C ILE A 299 -17.50 19.08 -15.31
N HIS A 300 -17.51 20.28 -15.90
CA HIS A 300 -16.86 21.48 -15.38
C HIS A 300 -17.87 22.43 -14.70
N THR A 301 -17.38 23.44 -13.98
CA THR A 301 -18.22 24.42 -13.26
C THR A 301 -19.02 25.35 -14.17
N ARG A 302 -18.53 25.61 -15.39
CA ARG A 302 -19.25 26.37 -16.44
C ARG A 302 -19.88 25.45 -17.47
N ASN A 303 -20.57 24.40 -17.00
CA ASN A 303 -21.34 23.49 -17.87
C ASN A 303 -22.57 24.16 -18.52
N ASP A 304 -22.85 25.43 -18.19
CA ASP A 304 -23.89 26.26 -18.77
C ASP A 304 -23.49 26.97 -20.07
N GLN A 305 -22.19 27.03 -20.39
CA GLN A 305 -21.67 27.81 -21.52
C GLN A 305 -21.17 26.91 -22.65
N MET A 306 -21.54 27.23 -23.90
CA MET A 306 -20.99 26.57 -25.09
C MET A 306 -19.49 26.85 -25.29
N ALA A 307 -19.02 27.99 -24.77
CA ALA A 307 -17.62 28.39 -24.78
C ALA A 307 -16.76 27.60 -23.78
N SER A 308 -17.40 26.85 -22.88
CA SER A 308 -16.76 25.90 -21.98
C SER A 308 -16.50 24.57 -22.70
N GLN A 309 -15.71 23.68 -22.10
CA GLN A 309 -15.33 22.41 -22.70
C GLN A 309 -16.51 21.42 -22.72
N ASN A 310 -16.81 20.84 -23.89
CA ASN A 310 -17.66 19.67 -24.06
C ASN A 310 -19.07 19.75 -23.42
N THR A 311 -19.79 20.86 -23.65
CA THR A 311 -21.10 21.11 -23.01
C THR A 311 -22.32 20.89 -23.92
N ILE A 312 -22.14 20.73 -25.23
CA ILE A 312 -23.22 20.71 -26.23
C ILE A 312 -23.81 19.31 -26.38
N HIS A 313 -25.14 19.23 -26.34
CA HIS A 313 -25.90 17.99 -26.52
C HIS A 313 -25.59 17.34 -27.89
N PRO A 314 -25.49 15.99 -27.98
CA PRO A 314 -25.15 15.32 -29.24
C PRO A 314 -26.07 15.64 -30.41
N LYS A 315 -27.36 15.86 -30.13
CA LYS A 315 -28.40 16.09 -31.14
C LYS A 315 -29.08 17.45 -31.09
N GLU A 316 -29.13 18.07 -29.91
CA GLU A 316 -30.02 19.22 -29.68
C GLU A 316 -29.22 20.52 -29.63
N ASP A 317 -29.79 21.63 -30.07
CA ASP A 317 -29.12 22.94 -30.11
C ASP A 317 -29.05 23.57 -28.72
N ARG A 318 -28.46 22.87 -27.75
CA ARG A 318 -28.40 23.30 -26.36
C ARG A 318 -27.22 22.71 -25.63
N VAL A 319 -26.92 23.30 -24.49
CA VAL A 319 -26.08 22.66 -23.48
C VAL A 319 -26.85 21.57 -22.75
N PHE A 320 -26.14 20.70 -22.03
CA PHE A 320 -26.78 19.70 -21.18
C PHE A 320 -27.70 20.32 -20.11
N SER A 321 -28.81 19.65 -19.88
CA SER A 321 -29.79 19.97 -18.85
C SER A 321 -29.23 19.68 -17.45
N ILE A 322 -29.82 20.24 -16.40
CA ILE A 322 -29.38 19.92 -15.02
C ILE A 322 -29.55 18.42 -14.73
N ARG A 323 -30.69 17.82 -15.09
CA ARG A 323 -30.93 16.37 -14.93
C ARG A 323 -29.93 15.50 -15.68
N GLU A 324 -29.59 15.85 -16.92
CA GLU A 324 -28.58 15.12 -17.69
C GLU A 324 -27.23 15.14 -16.98
N LEU A 325 -26.81 16.30 -16.47
CA LEU A 325 -25.59 16.45 -15.68
C LEU A 325 -25.65 15.65 -14.37
N MET A 326 -26.80 15.63 -13.69
CA MET A 326 -27.02 14.79 -12.50
C MET A 326 -26.81 13.31 -12.82
N LYS A 327 -27.40 12.81 -13.93
CA LYS A 327 -27.20 11.42 -14.38
C LYS A 327 -25.73 11.13 -14.73
N MET A 328 -25.03 12.06 -15.39
CA MET A 328 -23.60 11.92 -15.71
C MET A 328 -22.71 11.89 -14.45
N MET A 329 -23.10 12.62 -13.41
CA MET A 329 -22.40 12.67 -12.12
C MET A 329 -22.95 11.67 -11.10
N THR A 330 -23.82 10.75 -11.52
CA THR A 330 -24.45 9.71 -10.67
C THR A 330 -25.12 10.28 -9.42
N ILE A 331 -25.70 11.48 -9.52
CA ILE A 331 -26.40 12.13 -8.42
C ILE A 331 -27.76 11.45 -8.26
N PRO A 332 -28.08 10.88 -7.09
CA PRO A 332 -29.36 10.22 -6.85
C PRO A 332 -30.56 11.15 -7.03
N ASP A 333 -31.69 10.59 -7.47
CA ASP A 333 -32.91 11.38 -7.69
C ASP A 333 -33.51 11.94 -6.38
N ASN A 334 -33.20 11.33 -5.24
CA ASN A 334 -33.58 11.81 -3.91
C ASN A 334 -32.66 12.91 -3.35
N PHE A 335 -31.60 13.31 -4.07
CA PHE A 335 -30.78 14.46 -3.70
C PHE A 335 -31.53 15.76 -4.03
N LYS A 336 -31.77 16.59 -3.01
CA LYS A 336 -32.55 17.82 -3.14
C LYS A 336 -31.66 19.03 -3.36
N TRP A 337 -31.93 19.81 -4.41
CA TRP A 337 -31.25 21.09 -4.62
C TRP A 337 -31.96 22.27 -3.97
N LEU A 338 -33.28 22.16 -3.81
CA LEU A 338 -34.18 23.20 -3.32
C LEU A 338 -35.03 22.66 -2.19
N ASN A 339 -35.56 23.54 -1.34
CA ASN A 339 -36.47 23.19 -0.25
C ASN A 339 -37.92 22.95 -0.73
N LEU A 340 -38.08 22.49 -1.96
CA LEU A 340 -39.35 22.13 -2.60
C LEU A 340 -39.19 20.73 -3.18
N GLU A 341 -40.25 19.93 -3.10
CA GLU A 341 -40.31 18.64 -3.76
C GLU A 341 -40.35 18.79 -5.29
N LEU A 342 -39.94 17.75 -6.01
CA LEU A 342 -39.95 17.76 -7.47
C LEU A 342 -41.37 18.01 -8.04
N GLU A 343 -42.39 17.43 -7.41
CA GLU A 343 -43.79 17.62 -7.79
C GLU A 343 -44.23 19.08 -7.66
N GLU A 344 -43.86 19.74 -6.56
CA GLU A 344 -44.14 21.18 -6.37
C GLU A 344 -43.45 22.02 -7.44
N LEU A 345 -42.17 21.73 -7.73
CA LEU A 345 -41.40 22.41 -8.78
C LEU A 345 -41.99 22.19 -10.18
N ASN A 346 -42.54 21.00 -10.43
CA ASN A 346 -43.19 20.66 -11.70
C ASN A 346 -44.51 21.43 -11.89
N ASN A 347 -45.25 21.66 -10.81
CA ASN A 347 -46.54 22.35 -10.81
C ASN A 347 -46.42 23.88 -10.89
N LEU A 348 -45.22 24.44 -10.71
CA LEU A 348 -44.97 25.88 -10.92
C LEU A 348 -45.33 26.32 -12.34
N THR A 349 -45.86 27.53 -12.47
CA THR A 349 -46.04 28.18 -13.77
C THR A 349 -44.69 28.41 -14.46
N LEU A 350 -44.69 28.59 -15.78
CA LEU A 350 -43.45 28.82 -16.54
C LEU A 350 -42.67 30.06 -16.05
N GLU A 351 -43.37 31.11 -15.63
CA GLU A 351 -42.75 32.32 -15.11
C GLU A 351 -42.05 32.07 -13.77
N GLU A 352 -42.70 31.33 -12.87
CA GLU A 352 -42.12 30.93 -11.58
C GLU A 352 -40.93 30.01 -11.77
N LYS A 353 -41.02 29.02 -12.66
CA LYS A 353 -39.90 28.11 -13.00
C LYS A 353 -38.66 28.90 -13.45
N ARG A 354 -38.86 29.91 -14.31
CA ARG A 354 -37.79 30.80 -14.78
C ARG A 354 -37.21 31.66 -13.66
N LYS A 355 -38.06 32.19 -12.78
CA LYS A 355 -37.62 32.99 -11.61
C LYS A 355 -36.75 32.16 -10.66
N VAL A 356 -37.18 30.93 -10.35
CA VAL A 356 -36.41 29.98 -9.53
C VAL A 356 -35.09 29.63 -10.21
N SER A 357 -35.12 29.26 -11.49
CA SER A 357 -33.91 28.88 -12.22
C SER A 357 -32.90 30.03 -12.31
N LYS A 358 -33.35 31.26 -12.57
CA LYS A 358 -32.48 32.44 -12.61
C LYS A 358 -31.70 32.64 -11.30
N LYS A 359 -32.32 32.30 -10.17
CA LYS A 359 -31.71 32.42 -8.84
C LYS A 359 -30.76 31.25 -8.53
N GLU A 360 -31.17 30.02 -8.81
CA GLU A 360 -30.54 28.82 -8.24
C GLU A 360 -29.67 28.03 -9.23
N GLU A 361 -29.94 28.11 -10.53
CA GLU A 361 -29.29 27.28 -11.57
C GLU A 361 -27.75 27.35 -11.51
N MET A 362 -27.19 28.55 -11.38
CA MET A 362 -25.74 28.73 -11.36
C MET A 362 -25.10 28.04 -10.16
N ASN A 363 -25.74 28.09 -8.98
CA ASN A 363 -25.25 27.43 -7.78
C ASN A 363 -25.27 25.90 -7.96
N ILE A 364 -26.35 25.36 -8.52
CA ILE A 364 -26.50 23.93 -8.83
C ILE A 364 -25.40 23.49 -9.79
N ARG A 365 -25.26 24.17 -10.94
CA ARG A 365 -24.30 23.80 -11.98
C ARG A 365 -22.85 23.86 -11.51
N GLN A 366 -22.48 24.89 -10.74
CA GLN A 366 -21.14 24.99 -10.15
C GLN A 366 -20.89 23.87 -9.15
N SER A 367 -21.88 23.56 -8.31
CA SER A 367 -21.79 22.48 -7.33
C SER A 367 -21.61 21.11 -8.01
N ILE A 368 -22.33 20.85 -9.10
CA ILE A 368 -22.17 19.61 -9.90
C ILE A 368 -20.76 19.52 -10.50
N GLY A 369 -20.23 20.62 -11.07
CA GLY A 369 -18.89 20.60 -11.70
C GLY A 369 -17.73 20.35 -10.72
N GLU A 370 -17.87 20.83 -9.48
CA GLU A 370 -16.87 20.62 -8.43
C GLU A 370 -17.02 19.28 -7.71
N ALA A 371 -18.22 18.71 -7.69
CA ALA A 371 -18.52 17.51 -6.95
C ALA A 371 -17.66 16.29 -7.37
N VAL A 372 -17.48 15.40 -6.40
CA VAL A 372 -17.15 14.00 -6.64
C VAL A 372 -18.47 13.28 -7.01
N PRO A 373 -18.49 12.43 -8.05
CA PRO A 373 -19.68 11.61 -8.33
C PRO A 373 -20.09 10.79 -7.12
N THR A 374 -21.38 10.80 -6.76
CA THR A 374 -21.90 10.18 -5.53
C THR A 374 -21.58 8.69 -5.43
N GLU A 375 -21.61 7.98 -6.56
CA GLU A 375 -21.33 6.54 -6.64
C GLU A 375 -19.93 6.17 -6.11
N ILE A 376 -18.94 7.05 -6.27
CA ILE A 376 -17.56 6.79 -5.85
C ILE A 376 -17.48 6.72 -4.33
N PHE A 377 -18.01 7.72 -3.62
CA PHE A 377 -18.00 7.73 -2.16
C PHE A 377 -19.01 6.76 -1.57
N ARG A 378 -20.13 6.47 -2.24
CA ARG A 378 -21.08 5.43 -1.83
C ARG A 378 -20.40 4.05 -1.77
N GLN A 379 -19.65 3.67 -2.80
CA GLN A 379 -18.93 2.39 -2.81
C GLN A 379 -17.92 2.28 -1.66
N ILE A 380 -17.15 3.35 -1.41
CA ILE A 380 -16.18 3.38 -0.31
C ILE A 380 -16.92 3.27 1.04
N ALA A 381 -17.98 4.05 1.23
CA ALA A 381 -18.81 4.02 2.44
C ALA A 381 -19.39 2.62 2.69
N ARG A 382 -19.94 1.97 1.66
CA ARG A 382 -20.48 0.61 1.74
C ARG A 382 -19.45 -0.40 2.22
N LYS A 383 -18.23 -0.31 1.69
CA LYS A 383 -17.11 -1.19 2.07
C LYS A 383 -16.66 -0.94 3.50
N ILE A 384 -16.57 0.32 3.92
CA ILE A 384 -16.28 0.69 5.32
C ILE A 384 -17.38 0.19 6.25
N SER A 385 -18.67 0.38 5.91
CA SER A 385 -19.81 -0.11 6.70
C SER A 385 -19.73 -1.62 6.87
N LYS A 386 -19.60 -2.38 5.78
CA LYS A 386 -19.46 -3.84 5.82
C LYS A 386 -18.33 -4.30 6.73
N PHE A 387 -17.21 -3.57 6.76
CA PHE A 387 -16.12 -3.86 7.68
C PHE A 387 -16.49 -3.57 9.14
N LEU A 388 -17.06 -2.39 9.42
CA LEU A 388 -17.43 -1.95 10.76
C LEU A 388 -18.58 -2.74 11.38
N GLU A 389 -19.44 -3.34 10.57
CA GLU A 389 -20.53 -4.20 11.02
C GLU A 389 -20.08 -5.61 11.43
N LYS A 390 -18.91 -6.05 10.96
CA LYS A 390 -18.35 -7.37 11.30
C LYS A 390 -17.75 -7.36 12.70
N ASN A 391 -17.87 -8.51 13.38
CA ASN A 391 -17.34 -8.65 14.73
C ASN A 391 -15.82 -8.83 14.68
N ASN A 392 -15.10 -7.98 15.41
CA ASN A 392 -13.68 -8.20 15.64
C ASN A 392 -13.47 -9.20 16.77
N LEU A 393 -12.50 -10.09 16.59
CA LEU A 393 -12.07 -11.04 17.62
C LEU A 393 -10.67 -10.67 18.11
N SER A 394 -10.47 -10.75 19.41
CA SER A 394 -9.14 -10.65 20.01
C SER A 394 -8.27 -11.86 19.63
N GLY A 395 -6.95 -11.71 19.75
CA GLY A 395 -6.02 -12.80 19.45
C GLY A 395 -6.24 -14.06 20.31
N SER A 396 -6.66 -13.89 21.57
CA SER A 396 -7.00 -15.00 22.46
C SER A 396 -8.27 -15.73 22.02
N GLU A 397 -9.31 -15.00 21.61
CA GLU A 397 -10.54 -15.59 21.06
C GLU A 397 -10.27 -16.37 19.77
N ILE A 398 -9.48 -15.80 18.85
CA ILE A 398 -9.08 -16.47 17.61
C ILE A 398 -8.36 -17.79 17.94
N LYS A 399 -7.41 -17.76 18.89
CA LYS A 399 -6.68 -18.96 19.31
C LYS A 399 -7.60 -20.01 19.91
N ASN A 400 -8.52 -19.61 20.79
CA ASN A 400 -9.47 -20.53 21.43
C ASN A 400 -10.43 -21.15 20.43
N ILE A 401 -10.92 -20.41 19.44
CA ILE A 401 -11.75 -20.99 18.37
C ILE A 401 -10.92 -21.96 17.55
N SER A 402 -9.68 -21.60 17.20
CA SER A 402 -8.85 -22.43 16.32
C SER A 402 -8.58 -23.84 16.89
N THR A 403 -8.45 -23.98 18.21
CA THR A 403 -8.20 -25.29 18.87
C THR A 403 -9.43 -26.22 18.87
N THR A 404 -10.63 -25.67 18.63
CA THR A 404 -11.87 -26.46 18.55
C THR A 404 -12.09 -27.08 17.18
N LEU A 405 -11.49 -26.52 16.13
CA LEU A 405 -11.65 -26.97 14.74
C LEU A 405 -10.61 -28.04 14.41
N LYS A 406 -10.90 -29.31 14.73
CA LYS A 406 -9.95 -30.42 14.58
C LYS A 406 -10.01 -31.11 13.22
N THR A 407 -11.16 -31.07 12.57
CA THR A 407 -11.37 -31.75 11.28
C THR A 407 -11.76 -30.78 10.18
N LYS A 408 -11.56 -31.21 8.93
CA LYS A 408 -12.06 -30.50 7.73
C LYS A 408 -13.55 -30.19 7.81
N LYS A 409 -14.36 -31.12 8.33
CA LYS A 409 -15.80 -30.94 8.48
C LYS A 409 -16.12 -29.82 9.46
N ASP A 410 -15.35 -29.70 10.53
CA ASP A 410 -15.50 -28.63 11.52
C ASP A 410 -15.16 -27.27 10.91
N ILE A 411 -14.07 -27.19 10.15
CA ILE A 411 -13.66 -25.96 9.46
C ILE A 411 -14.72 -25.52 8.44
N LYS A 412 -15.21 -26.43 7.59
CA LYS A 412 -16.25 -26.09 6.61
C LYS A 412 -17.52 -25.59 7.28
N LYS A 413 -18.03 -26.31 8.29
CA LYS A 413 -19.19 -25.90 9.08
C LYS A 413 -18.98 -24.54 9.76
N PHE A 414 -17.78 -24.28 10.27
CA PHE A 414 -17.44 -23.02 10.89
C PHE A 414 -17.50 -21.86 9.89
N ILE A 415 -16.92 -22.02 8.69
CA ILE A 415 -16.95 -21.02 7.63
C ILE A 415 -18.41 -20.75 7.21
N GLU A 416 -19.17 -21.79 6.90
CA GLU A 416 -20.58 -21.67 6.49
C GLU A 416 -21.42 -20.92 7.52
N LYS A 417 -21.20 -21.19 8.82
CA LYS A 417 -21.93 -20.55 9.92
C LYS A 417 -21.50 -19.11 10.20
N ASN A 418 -20.24 -18.76 9.95
CA ASN A 418 -19.67 -17.51 10.45
C ASN A 418 -19.17 -16.54 9.36
N TYR A 419 -19.34 -16.85 8.07
CA TYR A 419 -18.85 -16.00 6.99
C TYR A 419 -19.39 -14.56 7.03
N GLU A 420 -20.68 -14.40 7.33
CA GLU A 420 -21.31 -13.08 7.46
C GLU A 420 -20.84 -12.34 8.73
N LYS A 421 -20.44 -13.09 9.76
CA LYS A 421 -20.07 -12.56 11.07
C LYS A 421 -18.64 -12.02 11.12
N TYR A 422 -17.71 -12.67 10.44
CA TYR A 422 -16.28 -12.36 10.49
C TYR A 422 -15.75 -11.93 9.13
N ASN A 423 -14.70 -11.10 9.13
CA ASN A 423 -14.05 -10.69 7.88
C ASN A 423 -13.12 -11.82 7.37
N PHE A 424 -12.74 -11.72 6.09
CA PHE A 424 -11.88 -12.71 5.45
C PHE A 424 -10.56 -12.91 6.22
N SER A 425 -9.95 -11.84 6.72
CA SER A 425 -8.69 -11.87 7.51
C SER A 425 -8.84 -12.71 8.79
N ILE A 426 -9.93 -12.53 9.53
CA ILE A 426 -10.21 -13.29 10.77
C ILE A 426 -10.45 -14.77 10.46
N LEU A 427 -11.29 -15.08 9.47
CA LEU A 427 -11.57 -16.48 9.08
C LEU A 427 -10.29 -17.18 8.63
N SER A 428 -9.53 -16.50 7.77
CA SER A 428 -8.23 -16.91 7.28
C SER A 428 -7.27 -17.27 8.42
N LYS A 429 -7.11 -16.35 9.38
CA LYS A 429 -6.26 -16.55 10.55
C LYS A 429 -6.69 -17.73 11.43
N ILE A 430 -8.00 -17.89 11.65
CA ILE A 430 -8.54 -19.04 12.42
C ILE A 430 -8.20 -20.36 11.72
N ILE A 431 -8.48 -20.45 10.42
CA ILE A 431 -8.27 -21.66 9.61
C ILE A 431 -6.78 -22.05 9.59
N GLU A 432 -5.90 -21.08 9.38
CA GLU A 432 -4.46 -21.33 9.38
C GLU A 432 -3.97 -21.86 10.74
N LEU A 433 -4.44 -21.30 11.85
CA LEU A 433 -4.09 -21.76 13.19
C LEU A 433 -4.64 -23.15 13.49
N SER A 434 -5.84 -23.48 12.99
CA SER A 434 -6.46 -24.80 13.15
C SER A 434 -5.72 -25.91 12.40
N ASN A 435 -5.10 -25.59 11.27
CA ASN A 435 -4.34 -26.54 10.45
C ASN A 435 -2.94 -26.86 11.00
N SER A 436 -2.62 -26.48 12.25
CA SER A 436 -1.31 -26.58 12.89
C SER A 436 -0.77 -28.01 13.16
N LYS A 437 -1.22 -29.03 12.43
CA LYS A 437 -0.41 -30.26 12.18
C LYS A 437 0.92 -29.95 11.49
N ARG A 438 1.12 -28.72 10.99
CA ARG A 438 2.41 -28.20 10.53
C ARG A 438 3.28 -27.85 11.75
N GLU A 439 4.07 -28.82 12.18
CA GLU A 439 5.07 -28.68 13.24
C GLU A 439 5.86 -27.38 13.10
N LYS A 440 5.94 -26.62 14.21
CA LYS A 440 6.84 -25.48 14.45
C LYS A 440 7.10 -24.63 13.20
N HIS A 441 6.20 -23.70 12.87
CA HIS A 441 6.50 -22.30 12.48
C HIS A 441 5.18 -21.63 12.07
N SER A 442 4.75 -20.64 12.84
CA SER A 442 3.61 -19.73 12.60
C SER A 442 3.77 -18.83 11.35
N ALA A 443 4.65 -19.19 10.40
CA ALA A 443 5.15 -18.35 9.31
C ALA A 443 4.26 -18.34 8.04
N TYR A 444 3.09 -18.95 8.11
CA TYR A 444 2.21 -19.12 6.95
C TYR A 444 1.22 -17.96 6.79
N TYR A 445 0.77 -17.36 7.90
CA TYR A 445 -0.23 -16.30 7.83
C TYR A 445 0.41 -15.01 7.36
N THR A 446 0.19 -14.70 6.09
CA THR A 446 0.66 -13.45 5.50
C THR A 446 -0.40 -12.39 5.77
N ASN A 447 -0.14 -11.52 6.74
CA ASN A 447 -1.09 -10.49 7.11
C ASN A 447 -1.31 -9.48 5.96
N LYS A 448 -2.46 -8.79 6.01
CA LYS A 448 -2.85 -7.82 4.97
C LYS A 448 -1.87 -6.66 4.83
N PHE A 449 -1.20 -6.27 5.91
CA PHE A 449 -0.18 -5.23 5.89
C PHE A 449 1.02 -5.61 5.01
N ILE A 450 1.55 -6.83 5.13
CA ILE A 450 2.63 -7.34 4.26
C ILE A 450 2.18 -7.35 2.79
N ILE A 451 1.00 -7.92 2.53
CA ILE A 451 0.49 -8.07 1.16
C ILE A 451 0.24 -6.70 0.53
N GLN A 452 -0.22 -5.72 1.31
CA GLN A 452 -0.38 -4.33 0.88
C GLN A 452 0.95 -3.72 0.40
N GLU A 453 2.06 -3.93 1.11
CA GLU A 453 3.37 -3.43 0.67
C GLU A 453 3.87 -4.16 -0.57
N ILE A 454 3.64 -5.47 -0.68
CA ILE A 454 3.95 -6.25 -1.88
C ILE A 454 3.12 -5.79 -3.07
N PHE A 455 1.83 -5.57 -2.87
CA PHE A 455 0.86 -5.15 -3.88
C PHE A 455 1.31 -3.85 -4.58
N LYS A 456 1.84 -2.89 -3.83
CA LYS A 456 2.37 -1.62 -4.38
C LYS A 456 3.53 -1.85 -5.37
N GLN A 457 4.25 -2.97 -5.21
CA GLN A 457 5.44 -3.33 -5.97
C GLN A 457 5.16 -4.36 -7.07
N LEU A 458 3.93 -4.89 -7.16
CA LEU A 458 3.56 -5.83 -8.22
C LEU A 458 3.61 -5.14 -9.61
N PRO A 459 4.04 -5.86 -10.65
CA PRO A 459 4.16 -5.31 -12.00
C PRO A 459 2.79 -4.87 -12.54
N ASN A 460 2.83 -3.94 -13.49
CA ASN A 460 1.69 -3.65 -14.36
C ASN A 460 1.91 -4.36 -15.69
N PHE A 461 0.83 -4.78 -16.34
CA PHE A 461 0.87 -5.45 -17.63
C PHE A 461 0.08 -4.66 -18.66
N ASP A 462 0.64 -4.58 -19.88
CA ASP A 462 -0.05 -4.01 -21.05
C ASP A 462 -0.76 -5.10 -21.88
N ASN A 463 -0.47 -6.37 -21.59
CA ASN A 463 -1.08 -7.52 -22.25
C ASN A 463 -2.59 -7.59 -21.96
N LYS A 464 -3.39 -7.93 -22.97
CA LYS A 464 -4.84 -8.15 -22.82
C LYS A 464 -5.16 -9.40 -21.99
N GLU A 465 -4.32 -10.42 -22.11
CA GLU A 465 -4.43 -11.67 -21.37
C GLU A 465 -3.13 -11.95 -20.63
N ILE A 466 -3.23 -12.28 -19.35
CA ILE A 466 -2.10 -12.67 -18.51
C ILE A 466 -2.42 -13.94 -17.72
N THR A 467 -1.38 -14.67 -17.34
CA THR A 467 -1.45 -15.81 -16.44
C THR A 467 -0.65 -15.54 -15.17
N ILE A 468 -1.31 -15.65 -14.02
CA ILE A 468 -0.73 -15.45 -12.70
C ILE A 468 -0.78 -16.79 -11.96
N LEU A 469 0.29 -17.13 -11.25
CA LEU A 469 0.40 -18.37 -10.51
C LEU A 469 0.79 -18.12 -9.05
N GLU A 470 0.06 -18.75 -8.13
CA GLU A 470 0.44 -18.86 -6.72
C GLU A 470 0.85 -20.32 -6.42
N PRO A 471 2.13 -20.58 -6.09
CA PRO A 471 2.69 -21.94 -6.07
C PRO A 471 2.36 -22.75 -4.81
N SER A 472 1.93 -22.07 -3.75
CA SER A 472 1.61 -22.66 -2.45
C SER A 472 0.50 -21.84 -1.80
N VAL A 473 -0.68 -21.88 -2.41
CA VAL A 473 -1.76 -20.90 -2.16
C VAL A 473 -2.25 -20.87 -0.73
N GLY A 474 -2.23 -22.00 -0.01
CA GLY A 474 -2.82 -22.06 1.30
C GLY A 474 -4.30 -21.62 1.25
N ILE A 475 -4.63 -20.65 2.09
CA ILE A 475 -5.98 -20.06 2.18
C ILE A 475 -6.18 -18.83 1.25
N GLY A 476 -5.20 -18.48 0.42
CA GLY A 476 -5.36 -17.50 -0.65
C GLY A 476 -5.37 -16.04 -0.20
N ASN A 477 -4.53 -15.67 0.78
CA ASN A 477 -4.46 -14.30 1.29
C ASN A 477 -4.11 -13.26 0.20
N PHE A 478 -3.37 -13.65 -0.84
CA PHE A 478 -3.00 -12.78 -1.97
C PHE A 478 -4.15 -12.53 -2.94
N ILE A 479 -5.14 -13.44 -3.01
CA ILE A 479 -6.15 -13.45 -4.07
C ILE A 479 -6.98 -12.16 -4.13
N PRO A 480 -7.52 -11.62 -3.01
CA PRO A 480 -8.26 -10.36 -3.06
C PRO A 480 -7.42 -9.18 -3.61
N PHE A 481 -6.12 -9.19 -3.33
CA PHE A 481 -5.19 -8.17 -3.81
C PHE A 481 -4.86 -8.37 -5.30
N ILE A 482 -4.73 -9.62 -5.76
CA ILE A 482 -4.55 -9.94 -7.18
C ILE A 482 -5.77 -9.53 -7.99
N PHE A 483 -6.98 -9.85 -7.51
CA PHE A 483 -8.23 -9.39 -8.12
C PHE A 483 -8.22 -7.87 -8.30
N LYS A 484 -7.86 -7.15 -7.23
CA LYS A 484 -7.85 -5.69 -7.27
C LYS A 484 -6.76 -5.11 -8.17
N LYS A 485 -5.58 -5.73 -8.22
CA LYS A 485 -4.43 -5.24 -9.01
C LYS A 485 -4.70 -5.31 -10.51
N TYR A 486 -5.41 -6.35 -10.95
CA TYR A 486 -5.57 -6.69 -12.37
C TYR A 486 -7.04 -6.71 -12.81
N GLU A 487 -7.94 -6.04 -12.07
CA GLU A 487 -9.36 -5.87 -12.44
C GLU A 487 -9.56 -5.15 -13.78
N ASN A 488 -8.56 -4.38 -14.22
CA ASN A 488 -8.58 -3.64 -15.48
C ASN A 488 -8.01 -4.43 -16.69
N ILE A 489 -7.41 -5.60 -16.46
CA ILE A 489 -6.88 -6.45 -17.53
C ILE A 489 -8.05 -7.20 -18.21
N SER A 490 -8.04 -7.35 -19.52
CA SER A 490 -9.18 -7.94 -20.24
C SER A 490 -9.45 -9.40 -19.85
N LYS A 491 -8.40 -10.19 -19.60
CA LYS A 491 -8.51 -11.57 -19.13
C LYS A 491 -7.33 -11.95 -18.23
N VAL A 492 -7.61 -12.54 -17.08
CA VAL A 492 -6.60 -13.01 -16.13
C VAL A 492 -6.83 -14.49 -15.82
N ASN A 493 -5.88 -15.35 -16.19
CA ASN A 493 -5.88 -16.75 -15.79
C ASN A 493 -5.12 -16.88 -14.47
N LEU A 494 -5.81 -17.18 -13.37
CA LEU A 494 -5.24 -17.34 -12.05
C LEU A 494 -5.11 -18.83 -11.69
N LYS A 495 -3.88 -19.32 -11.63
CA LYS A 495 -3.55 -20.71 -11.27
C LYS A 495 -3.16 -20.79 -9.80
N LEU A 496 -3.91 -21.56 -9.03
CA LEU A 496 -3.75 -21.73 -7.59
C LEU A 496 -3.31 -23.15 -7.28
N ILE A 497 -2.06 -23.32 -6.85
CA ILE A 497 -1.44 -24.63 -6.63
C ILE A 497 -1.26 -24.88 -5.13
N ASP A 498 -1.74 -26.03 -4.65
CA ASP A 498 -1.39 -26.55 -3.33
C ASP A 498 -1.30 -28.08 -3.38
N ILE A 499 -0.33 -28.62 -2.63
CA ILE A 499 -0.15 -30.07 -2.51
C ILE A 499 -1.26 -30.69 -1.65
N ASP A 500 -1.87 -29.93 -0.73
CA ASP A 500 -2.95 -30.39 0.13
C ASP A 500 -4.33 -30.14 -0.51
N LYS A 501 -4.96 -31.22 -0.94
CA LYS A 501 -6.33 -31.20 -1.52
C LYS A 501 -7.34 -30.58 -0.56
N ASN A 502 -7.20 -30.77 0.75
CA ASN A 502 -8.16 -30.25 1.73
C ASN A 502 -8.10 -28.73 1.82
N ILE A 503 -6.90 -28.16 1.71
CA ILE A 503 -6.69 -26.72 1.70
C ILE A 503 -7.33 -26.11 0.47
N LEU A 504 -7.14 -26.71 -0.71
CA LEU A 504 -7.81 -26.24 -1.94
C LEU A 504 -9.33 -26.28 -1.83
N GLU A 505 -9.91 -27.27 -1.17
CA GLU A 505 -11.35 -27.29 -0.93
C GLU A 505 -11.83 -26.21 0.04
N ILE A 506 -11.06 -25.91 1.08
CA ILE A 506 -11.37 -24.81 2.02
C ILE A 506 -11.23 -23.46 1.30
N LEU A 507 -10.18 -23.30 0.51
CA LEU A 507 -9.94 -22.14 -0.32
C LEU A 507 -11.09 -21.90 -1.31
N LYS A 508 -11.54 -22.93 -2.02
CA LYS A 508 -12.72 -22.84 -2.91
C LYS A 508 -13.95 -22.32 -2.17
N LEU A 509 -14.18 -22.80 -0.95
CA LEU A 509 -15.28 -22.34 -0.09
C LEU A 509 -15.12 -20.88 0.36
N LEU A 510 -13.90 -20.43 0.65
CA LEU A 510 -13.64 -19.03 0.99
C LEU A 510 -13.81 -18.10 -0.21
N ILE A 511 -13.25 -18.49 -1.36
CA ILE A 511 -13.33 -17.73 -2.62
C ILE A 511 -14.78 -17.62 -3.10
N SER A 512 -15.60 -18.67 -2.95
CA SER A 512 -17.02 -18.63 -3.34
C SER A 512 -17.85 -17.63 -2.53
N LYS A 513 -17.26 -17.00 -1.52
CA LYS A 513 -17.93 -16.03 -0.65
C LYS A 513 -17.46 -14.59 -0.88
N ILE A 514 -16.39 -14.38 -1.62
CA ILE A 514 -15.94 -13.06 -2.06
C ILE A 514 -16.39 -12.83 -3.51
N GLU A 515 -16.48 -11.56 -3.89
CA GLU A 515 -16.80 -11.17 -5.27
C GLU A 515 -15.57 -11.43 -6.15
N ILE A 516 -15.78 -12.18 -7.23
CA ILE A 516 -14.74 -12.51 -8.21
C ILE A 516 -14.97 -11.60 -9.43
N PRO A 517 -13.98 -10.81 -9.86
CA PRO A 517 -14.13 -9.99 -11.06
C PRO A 517 -14.35 -10.86 -12.30
N GLU A 518 -15.23 -10.42 -13.21
CA GLU A 518 -15.66 -11.19 -14.38
C GLU A 518 -14.51 -11.57 -15.34
N ASN A 519 -13.42 -10.81 -15.32
CA ASN A 519 -12.24 -11.04 -16.15
C ASN A 519 -11.32 -12.17 -15.62
N PHE A 520 -11.58 -12.73 -14.44
CA PHE A 520 -10.77 -13.79 -13.83
C PHE A 520 -11.27 -15.20 -14.15
N ASN A 521 -10.38 -16.02 -14.68
CA ASN A 521 -10.55 -17.47 -14.80
C ASN A 521 -9.65 -18.15 -13.76
N ILE A 522 -10.24 -18.88 -12.79
CA ILE A 522 -9.50 -19.47 -11.68
C ILE A 522 -9.37 -20.98 -11.86
N GLU A 523 -8.14 -21.46 -11.89
CA GLU A 523 -7.80 -22.88 -11.94
C GLU A 523 -7.22 -23.34 -10.60
N PHE A 524 -7.81 -24.37 -10.01
CA PHE A 524 -7.32 -24.98 -8.76
C PHE A 524 -6.61 -26.29 -9.06
N ILE A 525 -5.32 -26.36 -8.75
CA ILE A 525 -4.44 -27.45 -9.15
C ILE A 525 -3.90 -28.15 -7.90
N ASN A 526 -4.32 -29.39 -7.68
CA ASN A 526 -3.77 -30.21 -6.60
C ASN A 526 -2.51 -30.93 -7.06
N LYS A 527 -1.35 -30.31 -6.88
CA LYS A 527 -0.06 -30.84 -7.32
C LYS A 527 1.07 -30.27 -6.47
N ASP A 528 2.19 -31.00 -6.38
CA ASP A 528 3.46 -30.43 -5.94
C ASP A 528 3.95 -29.43 -7.01
N PHE A 529 4.11 -28.16 -6.62
CA PHE A 529 4.61 -27.13 -7.53
C PHE A 529 5.99 -27.45 -8.10
N LEU A 530 6.85 -28.15 -7.37
CA LEU A 530 8.18 -28.53 -7.88
C LEU A 530 8.09 -29.51 -9.07
N ASP A 531 6.97 -30.24 -9.18
CA ASP A 531 6.65 -31.14 -10.30
C ASP A 531 5.71 -30.53 -11.34
N TYR A 532 5.32 -29.27 -11.17
CA TYR A 532 4.54 -28.53 -12.16
C TYR A 532 5.32 -28.35 -13.47
N SER A 533 4.61 -28.29 -14.60
CA SER A 533 5.25 -28.27 -15.93
C SER A 533 6.12 -27.02 -16.11
N GLU A 534 7.30 -27.19 -16.73
CA GLU A 534 8.16 -26.06 -17.10
C GLU A 534 7.83 -25.48 -18.48
N THR A 535 6.97 -26.16 -19.26
CA THR A 535 6.51 -25.70 -20.57
C THR A 535 5.42 -24.64 -20.46
N GLU A 536 4.71 -24.59 -19.34
CA GLU A 536 3.67 -23.61 -19.08
C GLU A 536 4.29 -22.33 -18.52
N LYS A 537 4.61 -21.39 -19.42
CA LYS A 537 5.08 -20.06 -19.03
C LYS A 537 3.94 -19.21 -18.46
N VAL A 538 4.27 -18.38 -17.48
CA VAL A 538 3.32 -17.47 -16.82
C VAL A 538 3.90 -16.06 -16.71
N ASP A 539 3.04 -15.04 -16.63
CA ASP A 539 3.46 -13.64 -16.56
C ASP A 539 3.94 -13.24 -15.16
N LEU A 540 3.35 -13.84 -14.12
CA LEU A 540 3.67 -13.56 -12.72
C LEU A 540 3.58 -14.82 -11.86
N VAL A 541 4.61 -15.08 -11.06
CA VAL A 541 4.54 -15.93 -9.87
C VAL A 541 4.56 -15.07 -8.61
N VAL A 542 3.57 -15.20 -7.74
CA VAL A 542 3.44 -14.40 -6.51
C VAL A 542 3.01 -15.27 -5.33
N GLY A 543 3.48 -14.95 -4.12
CA GLY A 543 3.01 -15.64 -2.91
C GLY A 543 4.01 -15.69 -1.76
N ASN A 544 3.67 -16.50 -0.75
CA ASN A 544 4.53 -16.80 0.41
C ASN A 544 4.86 -18.30 0.46
N PRO A 545 6.00 -18.73 -0.11
CA PRO A 545 6.45 -20.11 -0.06
C PRO A 545 6.72 -20.62 1.37
N PRO A 546 6.49 -21.91 1.68
CA PRO A 546 6.93 -22.54 2.92
C PRO A 546 8.44 -22.44 3.16
N PHE A 547 8.87 -21.98 4.34
CA PHE A 547 10.30 -21.91 4.74
C PHE A 547 10.86 -23.19 5.36
N THR A 548 10.18 -24.32 5.15
CA THR A 548 10.54 -25.61 5.76
C THR A 548 11.89 -26.11 5.25
N LYS A 549 12.74 -26.60 6.17
CA LYS A 549 13.95 -27.34 5.81
C LYS A 549 13.60 -28.78 5.46
N LEU A 550 13.94 -29.20 4.26
CA LEU A 550 13.70 -30.53 3.73
C LEU A 550 14.87 -31.48 4.07
N SER A 551 14.56 -32.77 4.10
CA SER A 551 15.53 -33.85 4.27
C SER A 551 15.06 -35.15 3.61
N GLY A 552 15.93 -36.15 3.53
CA GLY A 552 15.56 -37.48 3.04
C GLY A 552 15.41 -37.56 1.52
N ASN A 553 14.66 -38.57 1.04
CA ASN A 553 14.55 -38.89 -0.38
C ASN A 553 13.84 -37.80 -1.19
N TYR A 554 12.86 -37.12 -0.61
CA TYR A 554 12.16 -36.02 -1.27
C TYR A 554 13.12 -34.90 -1.70
N LEU A 555 13.98 -34.43 -0.79
CA LEU A 555 15.00 -33.42 -1.12
C LEU A 555 15.96 -33.95 -2.20
N LYS A 556 16.46 -35.19 -2.05
CA LYS A 556 17.38 -35.81 -3.01
C LYS A 556 16.80 -35.87 -4.42
N GLU A 557 15.49 -36.04 -4.56
CA GLU A 557 14.82 -36.05 -5.86
C GLU A 557 14.67 -34.64 -6.42
N LYS A 558 14.10 -33.71 -5.65
CA LYS A 558 13.77 -32.36 -6.14
C LYS A 558 15.01 -31.52 -6.45
N ILE A 559 16.06 -31.66 -5.64
CA ILE A 559 17.30 -30.91 -5.82
C ILE A 559 18.05 -31.27 -7.12
N LYS A 560 17.78 -32.44 -7.72
CA LYS A 560 18.38 -32.84 -9.02
C LYS A 560 18.05 -31.85 -10.13
N LYS A 561 16.87 -31.23 -10.09
CA LYS A 561 16.43 -30.23 -11.08
C LYS A 561 16.86 -28.80 -10.74
N ASN A 562 17.32 -28.54 -9.51
CA ASN A 562 17.72 -27.21 -9.04
C ASN A 562 19.14 -26.85 -9.48
N HIS A 563 19.47 -25.59 -9.68
CA HIS A 563 20.86 -25.16 -9.90
C HIS A 563 21.64 -25.21 -8.58
N ASN A 564 21.11 -24.61 -7.53
CA ASN A 564 21.70 -24.71 -6.21
C ASN A 564 21.51 -26.13 -5.63
N LYS A 565 22.62 -26.86 -5.48
CA LYS A 565 22.65 -28.23 -4.94
C LYS A 565 22.86 -28.30 -3.42
N GLU A 566 23.06 -27.17 -2.76
CA GLU A 566 23.38 -27.10 -1.33
C GLU A 566 22.17 -26.72 -0.46
N THR A 567 21.18 -26.09 -1.09
CA THR A 567 19.91 -25.71 -0.47
C THR A 567 19.22 -26.89 0.21
N LYS A 568 18.66 -26.61 1.39
CA LYS A 568 17.69 -27.49 2.06
C LYS A 568 16.36 -26.78 2.22
N ASN A 569 16.20 -25.56 1.72
CA ASN A 569 15.03 -24.75 1.96
C ASN A 569 14.01 -24.91 0.82
N LEU A 570 12.78 -25.30 1.16
CA LEU A 570 11.71 -25.45 0.18
C LEU A 570 11.39 -24.14 -0.55
N ALA A 571 11.45 -22.99 0.12
CA ALA A 571 11.18 -21.70 -0.51
C ALA A 571 12.20 -21.36 -1.61
N GLU A 572 13.45 -21.78 -1.43
CA GLU A 572 14.49 -21.59 -2.45
C GLU A 572 14.23 -22.47 -3.67
N LEU A 573 13.86 -23.74 -3.49
CA LEU A 573 13.49 -24.63 -4.59
C LEU A 573 12.30 -24.07 -5.39
N ILE A 574 11.32 -23.50 -4.68
CA ILE A 574 10.16 -22.83 -5.29
C ILE A 574 10.59 -21.58 -6.07
N LEU A 575 11.50 -20.77 -5.51
CA LEU A 575 12.03 -19.58 -6.19
C LEU A 575 12.75 -19.94 -7.48
N GLU A 576 13.68 -20.89 -7.46
CA GLU A 576 14.39 -21.33 -8.66
C GLU A 576 13.44 -21.96 -9.69
N LYS A 577 12.41 -22.69 -9.26
CA LYS A 577 11.37 -23.19 -10.16
C LYS A 577 10.59 -22.04 -10.80
N ALA A 578 10.20 -21.03 -10.02
CA ALA A 578 9.51 -19.84 -10.52
C ALA A 578 10.35 -19.11 -11.58
N MET A 579 11.66 -19.00 -11.37
CA MET A 579 12.63 -18.42 -12.33
C MET A 579 12.65 -19.12 -13.68
N LYS A 580 12.27 -20.40 -13.74
CA LYS A 580 12.20 -21.15 -15.00
C LYS A 580 10.90 -20.93 -15.75
N ILE A 581 9.81 -20.56 -15.08
CA ILE A 581 8.47 -20.53 -15.71
C ILE A 581 7.87 -19.13 -15.80
N ALA A 582 8.34 -18.16 -15.02
CA ALA A 582 7.70 -16.86 -14.89
C ALA A 582 8.52 -15.73 -15.50
N ASP A 583 7.82 -14.74 -16.09
CA ASP A 583 8.44 -13.50 -16.54
C ASP A 583 8.71 -12.53 -15.39
N ASN A 584 7.81 -12.49 -14.41
CA ASN A 584 7.94 -11.70 -13.20
C ASN A 584 7.70 -12.60 -11.97
N ILE A 585 8.41 -12.30 -10.88
CA ILE A 585 8.33 -13.04 -9.63
C ILE A 585 8.19 -12.05 -8.48
N SER A 586 7.30 -12.31 -7.54
CA SER A 586 7.21 -11.59 -6.27
C SER A 586 6.97 -12.58 -5.14
N LEU A 587 8.05 -13.07 -4.52
CA LEU A 587 7.99 -14.08 -3.46
C LEU A 587 8.53 -13.54 -2.15
N ILE A 588 7.83 -13.86 -1.06
CA ILE A 588 8.34 -13.68 0.29
C ILE A 588 9.40 -14.76 0.55
N MET A 589 10.59 -14.33 0.90
CA MET A 589 11.74 -15.19 1.17
C MET A 589 12.26 -14.93 2.59
N PRO A 590 12.87 -15.92 3.24
CA PRO A 590 13.60 -15.67 4.47
C PRO A 590 14.77 -14.72 4.19
N LYS A 591 14.98 -13.71 5.05
CA LYS A 591 16.00 -12.67 4.87
C LYS A 591 17.43 -13.23 4.80
N ASN A 592 17.63 -14.46 5.26
CA ASN A 592 18.90 -15.17 5.17
C ASN A 592 19.35 -15.44 3.71
N ILE A 593 18.45 -15.35 2.73
CA ILE A 593 18.79 -15.37 1.30
C ILE A 593 19.83 -14.32 0.93
N LEU A 594 19.83 -13.19 1.63
CA LEU A 594 20.75 -12.07 1.37
C LEU A 594 22.20 -12.42 1.68
N ASN A 595 22.47 -13.28 2.66
CA ASN A 595 23.82 -13.40 3.25
C ASN A 595 24.29 -14.78 3.69
N THR A 596 23.45 -15.81 3.64
CA THR A 596 23.86 -17.16 4.06
C THR A 596 24.51 -17.92 2.90
N PRO A 597 25.54 -18.77 3.13
CA PRO A 597 26.20 -19.55 2.07
C PRO A 597 25.25 -20.48 1.33
N GLU A 598 24.24 -21.02 2.03
CA GLU A 598 23.19 -21.87 1.46
C GLU A 598 22.53 -21.29 0.19
N TYR A 599 22.52 -19.97 0.01
CA TYR A 599 21.91 -19.28 -1.14
C TYR A 599 22.92 -18.65 -2.11
N GLU A 600 24.22 -18.94 -1.99
CA GLU A 600 25.25 -18.34 -2.83
C GLU A 600 24.98 -18.57 -4.33
N LYS A 601 24.74 -19.83 -4.71
CA LYS A 601 24.42 -20.20 -6.10
C LYS A 601 23.12 -19.58 -6.60
N THR A 602 22.10 -19.49 -5.74
CA THR A 602 20.84 -18.81 -6.08
C THR A 602 21.08 -17.31 -6.31
N ARG A 603 21.86 -16.64 -5.45
CA ARG A 603 22.24 -15.22 -5.59
C ARG A 603 23.04 -14.96 -6.87
N GLU A 604 23.94 -15.86 -7.26
CA GLU A 604 24.70 -15.74 -8.52
C GLU A 604 23.75 -15.64 -9.73
N ILE A 605 22.69 -16.46 -9.77
CA ILE A 605 21.71 -16.39 -10.87
C ILE A 605 20.89 -15.10 -10.78
N LEU A 606 20.37 -14.77 -9.60
CA LEU A 606 19.54 -13.58 -9.40
C LEU A 606 20.29 -12.29 -9.71
N SER A 607 21.60 -12.24 -9.44
CA SER A 607 22.43 -11.07 -9.74
C SER A 607 22.47 -10.69 -11.21
N LYS A 608 22.16 -11.64 -12.11
CA LYS A 608 22.11 -11.47 -13.57
C LYS A 608 20.73 -11.07 -14.08
N LYS A 609 19.75 -10.94 -13.21
CA LYS A 609 18.36 -10.57 -13.52
C LYS A 609 18.03 -9.22 -12.90
N LYS A 610 17.01 -8.53 -13.42
CA LYS A 610 16.56 -7.27 -12.82
C LYS A 610 15.78 -7.55 -11.54
N VAL A 611 16.38 -7.26 -10.39
CA VAL A 611 15.64 -7.19 -9.12
C VAL A 611 15.01 -5.81 -9.05
N GLU A 612 13.71 -5.73 -9.28
CA GLU A 612 12.93 -4.49 -9.28
C GLU A 612 12.92 -3.87 -7.88
N SER A 613 12.56 -4.69 -6.88
CA SER A 613 12.56 -4.25 -5.49
C SER A 613 12.81 -5.36 -4.47
N ILE A 614 13.33 -4.95 -3.31
CA ILE A 614 13.49 -5.77 -2.11
C ILE A 614 12.77 -5.05 -0.97
N ILE A 615 11.70 -5.66 -0.47
CA ILE A 615 10.98 -5.15 0.71
C ILE A 615 11.49 -5.89 1.93
N ASP A 616 12.19 -5.23 2.83
CA ASP A 616 12.67 -5.79 4.10
C ASP A 616 11.66 -5.55 5.21
N PHE A 617 10.93 -6.61 5.56
CA PHE A 617 9.96 -6.59 6.67
C PHE A 617 10.64 -6.71 8.04
N GLY A 618 11.92 -7.11 8.08
CA GLY A 618 12.65 -7.42 9.32
C GLY A 618 11.86 -8.34 10.24
N GLU A 619 11.88 -8.03 11.54
CA GLU A 619 11.08 -8.74 12.56
C GLU A 619 9.59 -8.37 12.58
N LYS A 620 9.18 -7.34 11.85
CA LYS A 620 7.77 -6.90 11.78
C LYS A 620 6.94 -7.67 10.77
N GLY A 621 7.57 -8.49 9.91
CA GLY A 621 6.85 -9.33 8.96
C GLY A 621 5.88 -10.27 9.67
N PHE A 622 6.40 -11.16 10.52
CA PHE A 622 5.59 -12.18 11.19
C PHE A 622 5.75 -12.05 12.71
N LYS A 623 4.85 -11.30 13.36
CA LYS A 623 4.90 -10.97 14.81
C LYS A 623 5.05 -12.21 15.71
N ASP A 624 4.47 -13.33 15.32
CA ASP A 624 4.42 -14.58 16.10
C ASP A 624 5.52 -15.59 15.69
N VAL A 625 6.51 -15.17 14.90
CA VAL A 625 7.60 -16.03 14.41
C VAL A 625 8.93 -15.32 14.54
N LEU A 626 9.93 -16.03 15.08
CA LEU A 626 11.31 -15.55 15.16
C LEU A 626 12.05 -15.70 13.81
N ILE A 627 11.47 -15.16 12.73
CA ILE A 627 12.08 -15.14 11.39
C ILE A 627 12.02 -13.75 10.78
N GLU A 628 13.11 -13.34 10.15
CA GLU A 628 13.15 -12.13 9.33
C GLU A 628 12.87 -12.49 7.88
N THR A 629 12.09 -11.66 7.19
CA THR A 629 11.66 -11.94 5.81
C THR A 629 11.84 -10.73 4.91
N VAL A 630 11.99 -11.02 3.62
CA VAL A 630 12.05 -10.03 2.55
C VAL A 630 11.09 -10.44 1.44
N ASN A 631 10.50 -9.51 0.70
CA ASN A 631 9.90 -9.83 -0.60
C ASN A 631 10.89 -9.50 -1.71
N LEU A 632 11.11 -10.43 -2.63
CA LEU A 632 11.93 -10.21 -3.83
C LEU A 632 11.03 -10.07 -5.05
N ALA A 633 10.98 -8.86 -5.63
CA ALA A 633 10.35 -8.61 -6.92
C ALA A 633 11.41 -8.66 -8.04
N ILE A 634 11.26 -9.60 -8.97
CA ILE A 634 12.27 -9.91 -9.99
C ILE A 634 11.61 -9.93 -11.36
N ASN A 635 12.23 -9.27 -12.34
CA ASN A 635 11.89 -9.39 -13.75
C ASN A 635 12.94 -10.28 -14.45
N MET A 636 12.50 -11.41 -14.99
CA MET A 636 13.36 -12.45 -15.56
C MET A 636 13.83 -12.14 -16.98
N LYS A 637 13.17 -11.19 -17.65
CA LYS A 637 13.45 -10.76 -19.03
C LYS A 637 14.46 -9.61 -19.12
N LEU A 638 14.58 -8.80 -18.07
CA LEU A 638 15.41 -7.61 -18.07
C LEU A 638 16.77 -7.83 -17.37
N PRO A 639 17.84 -7.17 -17.84
CA PRO A 639 19.14 -7.20 -17.18
C PRO A 639 19.16 -6.33 -15.90
N PRO A 640 20.15 -6.54 -15.01
CA PRO A 640 20.36 -5.72 -13.81
C PRO A 640 20.41 -4.22 -14.11
N LYS A 641 19.74 -3.42 -13.26
CA LYS A 641 19.79 -1.95 -13.36
C LYS A 641 19.79 -1.31 -11.98
N LYS A 642 18.68 -0.68 -11.60
CA LYS A 642 18.46 -0.11 -10.28
C LYS A 642 17.46 -1.00 -9.54
N THR A 643 17.69 -1.19 -8.26
CA THR A 643 16.83 -1.93 -7.35
C THR A 643 16.32 -0.98 -6.27
N GLU A 644 15.02 -1.01 -6.03
CA GLU A 644 14.40 -0.27 -4.94
C GLU A 644 14.42 -1.09 -3.65
N ILE A 645 14.95 -0.52 -2.57
CA ILE A 645 15.03 -1.14 -1.25
C ILE A 645 14.05 -0.42 -0.32
N ILE A 646 13.12 -1.16 0.27
CA ILE A 646 12.08 -0.62 1.15
C ILE A 646 12.20 -1.31 2.51
N SER A 647 12.59 -0.57 3.54
CA SER A 647 12.70 -1.08 4.91
C SER A 647 11.50 -0.68 5.76
N ILE A 648 10.67 -1.67 6.11
CA ILE A 648 9.47 -1.44 6.93
C ILE A 648 9.84 -1.15 8.38
N THR A 649 10.88 -1.80 8.90
CA THR A 649 11.34 -1.60 10.28
C THR A 649 11.97 -0.24 10.46
N ARG A 650 12.78 0.20 9.48
CA ARG A 650 13.50 1.47 9.51
C ARG A 650 12.71 2.65 8.95
N LYS A 651 11.61 2.40 8.23
CA LYS A 651 10.80 3.40 7.51
C LYS A 651 11.64 4.19 6.49
N GLU A 652 12.48 3.46 5.76
CA GLU A 652 13.40 4.01 4.77
C GLU A 652 13.10 3.39 3.40
N GLN A 653 13.24 4.19 2.34
CA GLN A 653 13.13 3.75 0.96
C GLN A 653 14.29 4.36 0.17
N VAL A 654 15.05 3.53 -0.53
CA VAL A 654 16.22 3.96 -1.30
C VAL A 654 16.32 3.21 -2.62
N ILE A 655 16.70 3.91 -3.68
CA ILE A 655 16.96 3.30 -4.98
C ILE A 655 18.47 3.21 -5.17
N GLN A 656 18.98 2.00 -5.38
CA GLN A 656 20.41 1.73 -5.52
C GLN A 656 20.73 1.09 -6.86
N ASN A 657 21.96 1.28 -7.36
CA ASN A 657 22.46 0.49 -8.49
C ASN A 657 22.62 -0.97 -8.04
N GLN A 658 22.04 -1.92 -8.78
CA GLN A 658 22.03 -3.33 -8.39
C GLN A 658 23.45 -3.88 -8.25
N ASN A 659 24.34 -3.60 -9.20
CA ASN A 659 25.73 -4.06 -9.16
C ASN A 659 26.52 -3.52 -7.96
N TYR A 660 26.10 -2.38 -7.39
CA TYR A 660 26.75 -1.78 -6.22
C TYR A 660 26.38 -2.52 -4.93
N ILE A 661 25.11 -2.89 -4.77
CA ILE A 661 24.63 -3.64 -3.60
C ILE A 661 24.81 -5.17 -3.73
N PHE A 662 24.96 -5.68 -4.95
CA PHE A 662 25.22 -7.10 -5.26
C PHE A 662 26.67 -7.34 -5.70
N ASP A 663 27.59 -6.50 -5.20
CA ASP A 663 29.01 -6.56 -5.54
C ASP A 663 29.61 -7.95 -5.27
N GLN A 664 30.11 -8.60 -6.31
CA GLN A 664 30.67 -9.95 -6.25
C GLN A 664 31.99 -10.01 -5.47
N LYS A 665 32.62 -8.85 -5.19
CA LYS A 665 33.80 -8.77 -4.32
C LYS A 665 33.44 -8.89 -2.84
N LEU A 666 32.18 -8.65 -2.49
CA LEU A 666 31.68 -8.79 -1.14
C LEU A 666 31.20 -10.23 -0.91
N PRO A 667 31.25 -10.73 0.34
CA PRO A 667 30.89 -12.11 0.64
C PRO A 667 29.39 -12.41 0.37
N TYR A 668 28.57 -11.37 0.26
CA TYR A 668 27.14 -11.46 -0.05
C TYR A 668 26.54 -10.06 -0.33
N TRP A 669 25.24 -10.01 -0.65
CA TRP A 669 24.53 -8.77 -0.97
C TRP A 669 24.40 -7.84 0.24
N ILE A 670 24.77 -6.56 0.08
CA ILE A 670 24.64 -5.51 1.11
C ILE A 670 23.61 -4.49 0.63
N ILE A 671 22.34 -4.72 0.93
CA ILE A 671 21.23 -3.93 0.39
C ILE A 671 21.16 -2.50 0.97
N TYR A 672 21.83 -2.27 2.11
CA TYR A 672 21.93 -0.96 2.76
C TYR A 672 23.28 -0.27 2.54
N ARG A 673 24.08 -0.73 1.58
CA ARG A 673 25.40 -0.17 1.28
C ARG A 673 25.29 1.31 0.96
N ASN A 674 26.15 2.13 1.56
CA ASN A 674 26.16 3.58 1.41
C ASN A 674 27.59 4.13 1.45
N PHE A 675 27.74 5.45 1.33
CA PHE A 675 29.03 6.11 1.33
C PHE A 675 29.85 5.83 2.60
N ASP A 676 29.22 5.86 3.78
CA ASP A 676 29.91 5.59 5.05
C ASP A 676 30.45 4.16 5.10
N PHE A 677 29.69 3.19 4.58
CA PHE A 677 30.15 1.81 4.46
C PHE A 677 31.40 1.72 3.57
N ASP A 678 31.40 2.38 2.41
CA ASP A 678 32.51 2.34 1.46
C ASP A 678 33.78 2.98 2.02
N LYS A 679 33.64 4.06 2.80
CA LYS A 679 34.78 4.71 3.47
C LYS A 679 35.50 3.73 4.40
N ILE A 680 34.75 2.97 5.21
CA ILE A 680 35.35 1.97 6.09
C ILE A 680 35.87 0.78 5.28
N TYR A 681 35.13 0.37 4.24
CA TYR A 681 35.56 -0.73 3.39
C TYR A 681 36.90 -0.46 2.69
N GLY A 682 37.14 0.78 2.26
CA GLY A 682 38.37 1.18 1.57
C GLY A 682 39.64 1.15 2.44
N LYS A 683 39.51 1.31 3.76
CA LYS A 683 40.65 1.32 4.71
C LYS A 683 40.91 -0.02 5.39
N MET A 684 40.12 -1.06 5.09
CA MET A 684 40.14 -2.35 5.77
C MET A 684 40.59 -3.49 4.85
N ILE A 685 41.48 -4.36 5.35
CA ILE A 685 41.77 -5.67 4.74
C ILE A 685 40.87 -6.71 5.40
N PHE A 686 39.83 -7.13 4.68
CA PHE A 686 38.84 -8.12 5.13
C PHE A 686 39.18 -9.55 4.70
N GLY A 687 38.42 -10.52 5.23
CA GLY A 687 38.54 -11.92 4.85
C GLY A 687 39.78 -12.64 5.39
N VAL A 688 40.46 -12.04 6.38
CA VAL A 688 41.73 -12.53 6.96
C VAL A 688 41.56 -13.64 8.02
N PHE A 689 40.32 -13.90 8.46
CA PHE A 689 40.01 -14.92 9.47
C PHE A 689 39.14 -16.05 8.89
N GLU A 690 39.33 -17.27 9.41
CA GLU A 690 38.30 -18.30 9.52
C GLU A 690 37.63 -18.24 10.89
N VAL A 691 36.56 -19.03 11.10
CA VAL A 691 35.86 -19.06 12.39
C VAL A 691 35.58 -20.47 12.88
N PHE A 692 35.80 -20.68 14.16
CA PHE A 692 35.27 -21.80 14.94
C PHE A 692 34.27 -21.29 15.98
N ARG A 693 33.10 -21.93 16.03
CA ARG A 693 32.09 -21.66 17.05
C ARG A 693 31.72 -22.95 17.74
N ASP A 694 31.98 -23.01 19.04
CA ASP A 694 31.57 -24.15 19.84
C ASP A 694 30.04 -24.20 19.98
N ARG A 695 29.47 -25.40 19.86
CA ARG A 695 28.03 -25.66 20.11
C ARG A 695 27.83 -26.76 21.14
N GLN A 696 28.93 -27.32 21.67
CA GLN A 696 28.87 -28.49 22.54
C GLN A 696 28.80 -28.09 24.02
N ILE A 697 29.40 -26.96 24.39
CA ILE A 697 29.37 -26.43 25.76
C ILE A 697 28.10 -25.61 25.96
N THR A 698 27.30 -26.07 26.92
CA THR A 698 26.01 -25.52 27.32
C THR A 698 25.97 -25.34 28.83
N ASN A 699 24.90 -24.73 29.34
CA ASN A 699 24.70 -24.60 30.79
C ASN A 699 24.44 -25.95 31.49
N SER A 700 24.22 -27.05 30.75
CA SER A 700 23.99 -28.37 31.35
C SER A 700 25.27 -29.16 31.59
N ASN A 701 26.37 -28.79 30.92
CA ASN A 701 27.68 -29.42 31.07
C ASN A 701 28.77 -28.42 31.49
N SER A 702 28.35 -27.26 32.00
CA SER A 702 29.20 -26.30 32.70
C SER A 702 28.44 -25.79 33.93
N HIS A 703 29.17 -25.27 34.92
CA HIS A 703 28.58 -24.74 36.16
C HIS A 703 29.06 -23.31 36.44
N ILE A 704 28.26 -22.55 37.18
CA ILE A 704 28.57 -21.20 37.65
C ILE A 704 29.09 -21.31 39.09
N GLY A 705 30.14 -20.59 39.46
CA GLY A 705 30.66 -20.64 40.82
C GLY A 705 32.12 -20.22 40.95
N LYS A 706 32.82 -20.76 41.95
CA LYS A 706 34.27 -20.58 42.09
C LYS A 706 35.00 -21.69 41.32
N LEU A 707 36.10 -21.32 40.66
CA LEU A 707 37.00 -22.25 39.99
C LEU A 707 37.54 -23.29 41.01
N SER A 708 37.36 -24.59 40.72
CA SER A 708 38.07 -25.66 41.44
C SER A 708 39.35 -26.08 40.69
N ASP A 709 40.26 -26.80 41.35
CA ASP A 709 41.54 -27.23 40.77
C ASP A 709 41.38 -28.11 39.51
N ASN A 710 40.24 -28.80 39.40
CA ASN A 710 39.95 -29.69 38.28
C ASN A 710 39.09 -29.04 37.19
N ASP A 711 38.86 -27.73 37.27
CA ASP A 711 38.04 -26.99 36.32
C ASP A 711 38.87 -26.15 35.35
N ILE A 712 38.26 -25.88 34.20
CA ILE A 712 38.72 -24.92 33.19
C ILE A 712 37.67 -23.83 33.07
N ARG A 713 38.14 -22.57 33.03
CA ARG A 713 37.27 -21.42 32.84
C ARG A 713 36.68 -21.40 31.43
N VAL A 714 35.39 -21.10 31.33
CA VAL A 714 34.62 -20.95 30.09
C VAL A 714 34.24 -19.49 29.91
N ILE A 715 34.90 -18.82 28.95
CA ILE A 715 34.63 -17.43 28.61
C ILE A 715 33.35 -17.34 27.78
N LYS A 716 32.47 -16.42 28.19
CA LYS A 716 31.21 -16.10 27.51
C LYS A 716 31.22 -14.65 27.01
N SER A 717 30.28 -14.31 26.14
CA SER A 717 30.21 -12.99 25.48
C SER A 717 30.36 -11.78 26.41
N ARG A 718 29.78 -11.80 27.61
CA ARG A 718 29.87 -10.67 28.55
C ARG A 718 31.22 -10.57 29.27
N ASN A 719 32.00 -11.64 29.31
CA ASN A 719 33.32 -11.62 29.92
C ASN A 719 34.34 -10.82 29.10
N ILE A 720 34.06 -10.53 27.82
CA ILE A 720 35.00 -9.79 26.96
C ILE A 720 34.62 -8.31 27.03
N SER A 721 35.46 -7.45 27.61
CA SER A 721 35.24 -6.00 27.69
C SER A 721 35.32 -5.32 26.32
N ASN A 722 34.94 -4.03 26.23
CA ASN A 722 35.11 -3.26 24.99
C ASN A 722 36.58 -3.04 24.61
N ASP A 723 37.47 -3.03 25.60
CA ASP A 723 38.91 -2.84 25.42
C ASP A 723 39.64 -4.14 25.08
N GLY A 724 38.91 -5.27 25.05
CA GLY A 724 39.46 -6.57 24.68
C GLY A 724 40.09 -7.32 25.85
N GLU A 725 39.64 -7.07 27.07
CA GLU A 725 40.10 -7.73 28.29
C GLU A 725 39.06 -8.73 28.83
N ILE A 726 39.50 -9.69 29.64
CA ILE A 726 38.61 -10.65 30.30
C ILE A 726 38.20 -10.12 31.68
N GLU A 727 36.91 -9.87 31.84
CA GLU A 727 36.30 -9.44 33.09
C GLU A 727 35.72 -10.63 33.88
N ASN A 728 35.95 -10.61 35.18
CA ASN A 728 35.31 -11.52 36.13
C ASN A 728 33.94 -10.98 36.51
N ILE A 729 32.89 -11.75 36.26
CA ILE A 729 31.51 -11.31 36.51
C ILE A 729 30.88 -12.27 37.53
N GLU A 730 30.53 -11.72 38.69
CA GLU A 730 29.86 -12.46 39.76
C GLU A 730 28.55 -13.07 39.25
N ASN A 731 28.30 -14.34 39.61
CA ASN A 731 27.12 -15.11 39.19
C ASN A 731 26.96 -15.29 37.66
N TYR A 732 28.01 -15.04 36.89
CA TYR A 732 28.03 -15.28 35.44
C TYR A 732 29.20 -16.15 35.01
N ASP A 733 30.36 -16.04 35.64
CA ASP A 733 31.53 -16.85 35.29
C ASP A 733 31.23 -18.35 35.33
N ALA A 734 31.62 -19.05 34.27
CA ALA A 734 31.30 -20.46 34.06
C ALA A 734 32.56 -21.31 33.95
N TYR A 735 32.45 -22.57 34.35
CA TYR A 735 33.55 -23.52 34.46
C TYR A 735 33.12 -24.90 33.98
N ILE A 736 34.06 -25.67 33.44
CA ILE A 736 33.85 -27.04 32.98
C ILE A 736 34.93 -27.95 33.55
N ASN A 737 34.56 -29.18 33.91
CA ASN A 737 35.51 -30.16 34.39
C ASN A 737 36.52 -30.55 33.29
N LYS A 738 37.80 -30.67 33.65
CA LYS A 738 38.89 -31.04 32.71
C LYS A 738 38.66 -32.39 32.03
N ASN A 739 38.01 -33.35 32.70
CA ASN A 739 37.74 -34.67 32.14
C ASN A 739 36.62 -34.61 31.09
N ASP A 740 35.57 -33.82 31.34
CA ASP A 740 34.46 -33.64 30.39
C ASP A 740 34.92 -32.89 29.14
N LEU A 741 35.85 -31.94 29.29
CA LEU A 741 36.43 -31.16 28.20
C LEU A 741 37.09 -32.02 27.11
N GLN A 742 37.57 -33.22 27.46
CA GLN A 742 38.21 -34.17 26.53
C GLN A 742 37.30 -34.52 25.34
N ASN A 743 35.97 -34.47 25.55
CA ASN A 743 34.97 -34.86 24.57
C ASN A 743 34.55 -33.72 23.63
N PHE A 744 35.08 -32.50 23.81
CA PHE A 744 34.67 -31.32 23.04
C PHE A 744 35.76 -30.82 22.09
N GLN A 745 35.36 -30.47 20.87
CA GLN A 745 36.28 -29.99 19.84
C GLN A 745 36.97 -28.68 20.23
N VAL A 746 36.34 -27.85 21.06
CA VAL A 746 36.90 -26.57 21.52
C VAL A 746 38.17 -26.76 22.35
N LYS A 747 38.40 -27.95 22.93
CA LYS A 747 39.62 -28.27 23.69
C LYS A 747 40.91 -27.94 22.93
N LYS A 748 40.93 -28.13 21.61
CA LYS A 748 42.13 -27.85 20.80
C LYS A 748 42.60 -26.39 20.90
N TYR A 749 41.72 -25.47 21.31
CA TYR A 749 42.03 -24.07 21.50
C TYR A 749 42.40 -23.69 22.94
N LEU A 750 42.40 -24.62 23.91
CA LEU A 750 42.64 -24.32 25.33
C LEU A 750 43.91 -23.48 25.56
N ASN A 751 45.00 -23.84 24.89
CA ASN A 751 46.31 -23.17 24.98
C ASN A 751 46.76 -22.56 23.66
N ASP A 752 45.84 -22.35 22.71
CA ASP A 752 46.15 -21.73 21.42
C ASP A 752 46.07 -20.20 21.54
N GLU A 753 47.22 -19.53 21.45
CA GLU A 753 47.36 -18.07 21.51
C GLU A 753 47.38 -17.41 20.12
N LYS A 754 47.35 -18.22 19.05
CA LYS A 754 47.37 -17.72 17.67
C LYS A 754 46.00 -17.26 17.19
N VAL A 755 44.96 -17.47 17.98
CA VAL A 755 43.57 -17.17 17.63
C VAL A 755 43.07 -15.91 18.36
N TYR A 756 42.01 -15.32 17.81
CA TYR A 756 41.33 -14.17 18.38
C TYR A 756 39.92 -14.57 18.83
N LEU A 757 39.35 -13.78 19.74
CA LEU A 757 38.00 -13.98 20.27
C LEU A 757 37.14 -12.77 19.98
N THR A 758 35.89 -13.02 19.59
CA THR A 758 34.87 -11.98 19.46
C THR A 758 33.54 -12.47 20.02
N PRO A 759 32.78 -11.63 20.75
CA PRO A 759 31.40 -11.94 21.09
C PRO A 759 30.56 -12.30 19.85
N ASN A 760 29.71 -13.30 19.98
CA ASN A 760 28.78 -13.75 18.95
C ASN A 760 27.38 -13.15 19.16
N MET A 761 26.53 -13.14 18.12
CA MET A 761 25.12 -12.72 18.21
C MET A 761 24.90 -11.27 18.68
N THR A 762 25.79 -10.34 18.31
CA THR A 762 25.74 -8.95 18.77
C THR A 762 26.12 -7.94 17.70
N TYR A 763 25.61 -6.72 17.83
CA TYR A 763 26.04 -5.52 17.09
C TYR A 763 27.10 -4.70 17.82
N ASN A 764 27.64 -5.25 18.92
CA ASN A 764 28.77 -4.69 19.64
C ASN A 764 30.00 -5.60 19.40
N PRO A 765 30.55 -5.62 18.17
CA PRO A 765 31.76 -6.39 17.89
C PRO A 765 32.91 -5.90 18.79
N ARG A 766 33.74 -6.83 19.21
CA ARG A 766 34.94 -6.62 20.05
C ARG A 766 35.93 -7.69 19.65
N LEU A 767 37.21 -7.39 19.70
CA LEU A 767 38.23 -8.34 19.28
C LEU A 767 39.37 -8.35 20.29
N MET A 768 39.71 -9.55 20.78
CA MET A 768 40.86 -9.74 21.66
C MET A 768 41.72 -10.92 21.19
N LYS A 769 43.02 -10.88 21.49
CA LYS A 769 43.92 -12.02 21.28
C LYS A 769 43.67 -13.04 22.40
N LYS A 770 43.61 -14.33 22.08
CA LYS A 770 43.36 -15.36 23.11
C LYS A 770 44.63 -15.63 23.93
N GLU A 771 44.49 -15.78 25.24
CA GLU A 771 45.55 -16.25 26.14
C GLU A 771 45.34 -17.73 26.51
N LYS A 772 46.33 -18.35 27.19
CA LYS A 772 46.26 -19.75 27.61
C LYS A 772 45.32 -19.97 28.80
N GLY A 773 44.91 -21.22 29.00
CA GLY A 773 44.27 -21.65 30.27
C GLY A 773 42.75 -21.54 30.33
N TYR A 774 42.09 -21.12 29.25
CA TYR A 774 40.63 -21.08 29.18
C TYR A 774 40.10 -21.45 27.78
N ILE A 775 38.81 -21.76 27.74
CA ILE A 775 38.05 -22.05 26.51
C ILE A 775 36.80 -21.16 26.44
N VAL A 776 36.00 -21.31 25.38
CA VAL A 776 34.79 -20.52 25.16
C VAL A 776 33.57 -21.41 24.91
N ASN A 777 32.37 -20.89 25.13
CA ASN A 777 31.14 -21.51 24.65
C ASN A 777 30.61 -20.83 23.37
N GLY A 778 29.45 -21.27 22.87
CA GLY A 778 28.87 -20.74 21.63
C GLY A 778 28.44 -19.27 21.61
N SER A 779 28.56 -18.55 22.73
CA SER A 779 28.36 -17.09 22.80
C SER A 779 29.59 -16.28 22.38
N VAL A 780 30.74 -16.93 22.19
CA VAL A 780 31.97 -16.31 21.68
C VAL A 780 32.44 -17.11 20.46
N ALA A 781 32.87 -16.42 19.41
CA ALA A 781 33.47 -17.05 18.24
C ALA A 781 35.00 -16.94 18.33
N ILE A 782 35.68 -18.03 17.96
CA ILE A 782 37.13 -18.07 17.82
C ILE A 782 37.46 -17.75 16.36
N LEU A 783 38.18 -16.67 16.12
CA LEU A 783 38.66 -16.25 14.81
C LEU A 783 40.09 -16.74 14.61
N ILE A 784 40.31 -17.47 13.52
CA ILE A 784 41.56 -18.16 13.22
C ILE A 784 42.22 -17.43 12.04
N PRO A 785 43.40 -16.81 12.21
CA PRO A 785 44.10 -16.16 11.10
C PRO A 785 44.33 -17.12 9.93
N LYS A 786 44.02 -16.70 8.70
CA LYS A 786 44.33 -17.46 7.47
C LYS A 786 45.79 -17.35 7.05
N TYR A 787 46.43 -16.27 7.47
CA TYR A 787 47.82 -15.93 7.15
C TYR A 787 48.53 -15.52 8.43
N GLN A 788 49.86 -15.45 8.39
CA GLN A 788 50.67 -15.02 9.52
C GLN A 788 50.62 -13.49 9.64
N PHE A 789 49.86 -12.99 10.62
CA PHE A 789 49.83 -11.59 11.03
C PHE A 789 49.45 -11.48 12.50
N GLU A 790 49.73 -10.33 13.11
CA GLU A 790 49.22 -9.96 14.42
C GLU A 790 48.61 -8.55 14.38
N LEU A 791 47.44 -8.39 14.99
CA LEU A 791 46.79 -7.10 15.16
C LEU A 791 47.41 -6.31 16.31
N THR A 792 47.64 -5.01 16.10
CA THR A 792 48.02 -4.08 17.16
C THR A 792 46.88 -3.85 18.15
N GLU A 793 47.17 -3.33 19.36
CA GLU A 793 46.12 -2.93 20.31
C GLU A 793 45.16 -1.90 19.72
N ALA A 794 45.67 -0.94 18.95
CA ALA A 794 44.86 0.08 18.31
C ALA A 794 43.91 -0.51 17.25
N GLN A 795 44.38 -1.47 16.44
CA GLN A 795 43.54 -2.19 15.48
C GLN A 795 42.47 -3.05 16.15
N LYS A 796 42.78 -3.70 17.28
CA LYS A 796 41.78 -4.44 18.07
C LYS A 796 40.72 -3.51 18.65
N ARG A 797 41.11 -2.39 19.26
CA ARG A 797 40.19 -1.36 19.80
C ARG A 797 39.33 -0.72 18.71
N TYR A 798 39.84 -0.59 17.49
CA TYR A 798 39.05 -0.07 16.38
C TYR A 798 37.79 -0.91 16.11
N ILE A 799 37.85 -2.23 16.26
CA ILE A 799 36.70 -3.12 16.06
C ILE A 799 35.56 -2.84 17.05
N SER A 800 35.87 -2.34 18.26
CA SER A 800 34.86 -1.97 19.26
C SER A 800 34.41 -0.51 19.18
N SER A 801 34.96 0.29 18.25
CA SER A 801 34.59 1.70 18.02
C SER A 801 33.17 1.88 17.48
N ASP A 802 32.61 3.08 17.69
CA ASP A 802 31.28 3.42 17.14
C ASP A 802 31.27 3.51 15.61
N GLU A 803 32.39 3.91 15.00
CA GLU A 803 32.57 3.92 13.54
C GLU A 803 32.44 2.49 12.97
N PHE A 804 33.17 1.52 13.54
CA PHE A 804 33.08 0.13 13.11
C PHE A 804 31.72 -0.50 13.42
N ARG A 805 31.09 -0.17 14.56
CA ARG A 805 29.72 -0.62 14.88
C ARG A 805 28.70 -0.16 13.85
N ALA A 806 28.79 1.09 13.39
CA ALA A 806 27.92 1.62 12.36
C ALA A 806 28.10 0.87 11.03
N PHE A 807 29.37 0.67 10.62
CA PHE A 807 29.73 -0.14 9.45
C PHE A 807 29.19 -1.58 9.56
N TYR A 808 29.43 -2.25 10.69
CA TYR A 808 29.07 -3.64 10.89
C TYR A 808 27.55 -3.85 10.85
N LYS A 809 26.75 -2.89 11.32
CA LYS A 809 25.29 -2.93 11.17
C LYS A 809 24.86 -2.97 9.70
N ILE A 810 25.48 -2.17 8.84
CA ILE A 810 25.24 -2.18 7.39
C ILE A 810 25.74 -3.49 6.77
N ALA A 811 26.96 -3.92 7.13
CA ALA A 811 27.58 -5.18 6.67
C ALA A 811 26.73 -6.43 6.97
N ARG A 812 25.91 -6.38 8.02
CA ARG A 812 24.97 -7.45 8.41
C ARG A 812 23.53 -7.22 7.94
N ASN A 813 23.29 -6.24 7.07
CA ASN A 813 21.96 -5.84 6.58
C ASN A 813 20.94 -5.58 7.72
N TYR A 814 21.40 -5.06 8.86
CA TYR A 814 20.58 -4.84 10.05
C TYR A 814 19.76 -6.07 10.50
N GLN A 815 20.24 -7.29 10.23
CA GLN A 815 19.59 -8.52 10.73
C GLN A 815 19.61 -8.59 12.25
N THR A 816 18.51 -9.00 12.88
CA THR A 816 18.45 -9.17 14.35
C THR A 816 18.37 -10.63 14.79
N ARG A 817 17.98 -11.54 13.90
CA ARG A 817 17.79 -12.97 14.20
C ARG A 817 18.91 -13.85 13.65
N SER A 818 19.66 -13.36 12.65
CA SER A 818 20.79 -14.08 12.02
C SER A 818 22.14 -13.40 12.28
N LEU A 819 22.48 -13.15 13.55
CA LEU A 819 23.70 -12.46 13.97
C LEU A 819 24.89 -13.39 14.27
N ASN A 820 24.79 -14.67 13.92
CA ASN A 820 25.87 -15.60 14.18
C ASN A 820 27.12 -15.22 13.38
N ILE A 821 28.26 -15.29 14.04
CA ILE A 821 29.58 -15.26 13.40
C ILE A 821 29.80 -16.67 12.81
N ASP A 822 29.76 -16.75 11.49
CA ASP A 822 29.88 -17.94 10.67
C ASP A 822 30.93 -17.72 9.57
N LYS A 823 31.12 -18.72 8.70
CA LYS A 823 32.14 -18.71 7.65
C LYS A 823 32.06 -17.50 6.71
N THR A 824 30.87 -16.89 6.59
CA THR A 824 30.61 -15.73 5.74
C THR A 824 30.75 -14.44 6.51
N SER A 825 30.20 -14.39 7.73
CA SER A 825 30.16 -13.15 8.50
C SER A 825 31.46 -12.83 9.23
N CYS A 826 32.32 -13.82 9.45
CA CYS A 826 33.69 -13.58 9.92
C CYS A 826 34.53 -12.73 8.96
N TYR A 827 34.15 -12.65 7.67
CA TYR A 827 34.79 -11.81 6.66
C TYR A 827 34.98 -10.35 7.12
N TRP A 828 34.01 -9.82 7.86
CA TRP A 828 34.01 -8.41 8.28
C TRP A 828 34.96 -8.10 9.43
N PHE A 829 35.61 -9.09 10.02
CA PHE A 829 36.70 -8.84 10.96
C PHE A 829 37.99 -8.76 10.14
N GLY A 830 38.64 -7.60 10.18
CA GLY A 830 39.76 -7.27 9.30
C GLY A 830 40.79 -6.37 9.96
N ILE A 831 41.80 -6.00 9.17
CA ILE A 831 42.91 -5.14 9.58
C ILE A 831 42.66 -3.73 9.05
N ASN A 832 42.63 -2.73 9.93
CA ASN A 832 42.60 -1.33 9.50
C ASN A 832 44.01 -0.92 9.08
N THR A 833 44.18 -0.40 7.87
CA THR A 833 45.49 -0.04 7.28
C THR A 833 45.96 1.36 7.65
N GLU A 834 45.09 2.19 8.22
CA GLU A 834 45.38 3.57 8.63
C GLU A 834 45.74 3.68 10.12
N ILE A 835 45.65 2.57 10.87
CA ILE A 835 45.95 2.44 12.31
C ILE A 835 47.00 1.35 12.48
#